data_AF-A0A933VZG3-F1
#
_entry.id   AF-A0A933VZG3-F1
#
_cell.length_a   1.000
_cell.length_b   1.000
_cell.length_c   1.000
_cell.angle_alpha   90.00
_cell.angle_beta   90.00
_cell.angle_gamma   90.00
#
_symmetry.space_group_name_H-M   'P 1'
#
loop_
_entity.id
_entity.type
_entity.pdbx_description
1 polymer ?
#
loop_
_entity_poly.entity_id
_entity_poly.type
_entity_poly.pdbx_seq_one_letter_code
_entity_poly.pdbx_strand_id
1 'polypeptide(L)'
;MASLCLCSLLLLLSSCGRVPRDYSTLQLSLSQEPTSLDPAMIVDVPGGSVAAKILNGLVRFDDKMNVVPDVASAWQISPDGRVYTFVLRPDVYFHNGRRLTARDVKYSFERVLSPSSGSRRKWLFEPILGAREFIEGRANEVAGISLVNDDTLRISLGKPLAVFLEFMAMPNAYIVPREEAERWGKDFSDHVVGAGPFSLKEWKHDEILRLARNRRYFGETPHVDSISYRVLPEDFTRVAEFEAGNLDIIEVPTAEFARLSTDPFWQMHMQSRVGLNTYYLGFNCQKSPMNDPVFRRAVNLAIDRKKIVDVTLQGQAQPAIGPVPPELMGYDSSLARHSEPPPRHSEPPPRHSEPPPRHSERSEESPLHVSSPTGYTYDPDRARDLLLSQRDTSRRSLKLYQSADRRALEITEAIQYYLEKAGLDIQIVQLEWTAFKQAVNDGDADLFLLSWYADYPDAENFLFPVFHSSNWGASGNRSFYRNPQFDSLIEQAQREIDPQRRFFLYQQAEKLVTAEAPWVFLWHRTDFFLTQPWVTGFKPPAIYNSDNGTTVAIEHPHEGASSRASVAGWLLLTPIVVVFSVGFGYLILRPALLPFIARRLLFAVPTLLGVALIVFVILKLTPGDPALAMVGERADKATIEQIRRDLGLDEPLPAQFFRYLILIGNGELGRSYYTNRPVALSLVEKFPNTLRLAGAAIMVSILLGVSLGVISAVKHNSLIDRVFGIVSVLGISTPVFWLALLLVLVFAYKLNWLPPSGMGNGALAYLVLPAIALGTNSAAFIARVTRSSMLEVMSQPFITAVKAKGVSPMAVALKHALRNALIPVTTLIGIDMGSYLNGSVLTETIFGWDGIGRYAMTAILKHDYPVILGTVLLGSVVFVAINLLVDLLYAVIDPRIRSGE
;
A
#
# COMPACT_ATOMS: atom_id res chain seq x y z
N MET A 1 -11.50 63.52 3.61
CA MET A 1 -11.47 62.70 2.37
C MET A 1 -10.74 61.36 2.53
N ALA A 2 -9.63 61.26 3.26
CA ALA A 2 -8.87 60.00 3.40
C ALA A 2 -9.68 58.77 3.88
N SER A 3 -10.68 58.95 4.74
CA SER A 3 -11.52 57.85 5.23
C SER A 3 -12.42 57.21 4.17
N LEU A 4 -12.80 57.92 3.09
CA LEU A 4 -13.62 57.33 2.03
C LEU A 4 -12.79 56.45 1.08
N CYS A 5 -11.56 56.83 0.74
CA CYS A 5 -10.67 55.97 -0.05
C CYS A 5 -10.24 54.71 0.71
N LEU A 6 -10.13 54.78 2.06
CA LEU A 6 -9.79 53.61 2.86
C LEU A 6 -10.91 52.55 2.83
N CYS A 7 -12.18 52.96 2.88
CA CYS A 7 -13.31 52.05 2.68
C CYS A 7 -13.32 51.44 1.27
N SER A 8 -13.03 52.22 0.22
CA SER A 8 -12.94 51.71 -1.15
C SER A 8 -11.81 50.69 -1.34
N LEU A 9 -10.67 50.85 -0.64
CA LEU A 9 -9.54 49.93 -0.74
C LEU A 9 -9.72 48.68 0.13
N LEU A 10 -10.37 48.79 1.30
CA LEU A 10 -10.75 47.64 2.13
C LEU A 10 -11.80 46.73 1.43
N LEU A 11 -12.70 47.32 0.63
CA LEU A 11 -13.61 46.57 -0.24
C LEU A 11 -12.90 45.83 -1.39
N LEU A 12 -11.71 46.28 -1.82
CA LEU A 12 -10.89 45.57 -2.82
C LEU A 12 -9.91 44.56 -2.20
N LEU A 13 -9.46 44.79 -0.97
CA LEU A 13 -8.64 43.85 -0.19
C LEU A 13 -9.42 42.64 0.36
N SER A 14 -10.72 42.58 0.11
CA SER A 14 -11.57 41.40 0.38
C SER A 14 -11.58 40.37 -0.77
N SER A 15 -10.81 40.61 -1.85
CA SER A 15 -10.92 39.84 -3.11
C SER A 15 -9.56 39.38 -3.68
N CYS A 16 -8.82 38.57 -2.93
CA CYS A 16 -7.76 37.68 -3.45
C CYS A 16 -7.82 36.33 -2.72
N GLY A 17 -8.70 35.44 -3.18
CA GLY A 17 -8.91 34.13 -2.56
C GLY A 17 -7.71 33.20 -2.67
N ARG A 18 -7.67 32.18 -1.79
CA ARG A 18 -6.99 30.91 -2.08
C ARG A 18 -7.41 30.44 -3.48
N VAL A 19 -6.55 29.72 -4.21
CA VAL A 19 -7.04 28.87 -5.32
C VAL A 19 -8.17 28.03 -4.72
N PRO A 20 -9.43 28.17 -5.19
CA PRO A 20 -10.53 27.45 -4.57
C PRO A 20 -10.22 25.96 -4.66
N ARG A 21 -10.21 25.26 -3.52
CA ARG A 21 -10.20 23.79 -3.54
C ARG A 21 -11.41 23.41 -4.38
N ASP A 22 -11.18 22.59 -5.40
CA ASP A 22 -12.27 22.10 -6.22
C ASP A 22 -13.03 21.02 -5.45
N TYR A 23 -13.97 21.46 -4.61
CA TYR A 23 -14.89 20.59 -3.88
C TYR A 23 -15.87 19.85 -4.82
N SER A 24 -15.83 20.08 -6.14
CA SER A 24 -16.55 19.25 -7.12
C SER A 24 -15.78 17.96 -7.50
N THR A 25 -14.48 17.86 -7.16
CA THR A 25 -13.63 16.72 -7.46
C THR A 25 -13.18 15.97 -6.21
N LEU A 26 -13.48 14.67 -6.15
CA LEU A 26 -12.95 13.76 -5.13
C LEU A 26 -11.51 13.34 -5.44
N GLN A 27 -10.57 13.70 -4.56
CA GLN A 27 -9.16 13.38 -4.67
C GLN A 27 -8.85 12.07 -3.92
N LEU A 28 -8.48 11.03 -4.68
CA LEU A 28 -8.16 9.71 -4.15
C LEU A 28 -6.72 9.32 -4.54
N SER A 29 -6.19 8.29 -3.89
CA SER A 29 -4.89 7.70 -4.20
C SER A 29 -5.02 6.23 -4.53
N LEU A 30 -4.21 5.74 -5.46
CA LEU A 30 -4.00 4.32 -5.71
C LEU A 30 -2.60 3.93 -5.22
N SER A 31 -2.49 2.84 -4.47
CA SER A 31 -1.21 2.28 -4.01
C SER A 31 -0.40 1.60 -5.12
N GLN A 32 -1.04 1.28 -6.24
CA GLN A 32 -0.42 0.75 -7.45
C GLN A 32 -1.29 1.08 -8.67
N GLU A 33 -0.67 1.11 -9.84
CA GLU A 33 -1.36 1.34 -11.11
C GLU A 33 -2.34 0.18 -11.43
N PRO A 34 -3.57 0.47 -11.91
CA PRO A 34 -4.49 -0.56 -12.39
C PRO A 34 -3.91 -1.34 -13.57
N THR A 35 -3.93 -2.68 -13.55
CA THR A 35 -3.33 -3.45 -14.67
C THR A 35 -4.14 -3.36 -15.96
N SER A 36 -5.46 -3.18 -15.84
CA SER A 36 -6.36 -2.84 -16.93
C SER A 36 -7.72 -2.34 -16.40
N LEU A 37 -8.46 -1.61 -17.23
CA LEU A 37 -9.89 -1.30 -17.02
C LEU A 37 -10.81 -2.11 -17.95
N ASP A 38 -10.25 -2.99 -18.78
CA ASP A 38 -10.99 -3.89 -19.66
C ASP A 38 -11.52 -5.11 -18.87
N PRO A 39 -12.85 -5.39 -18.83
CA PRO A 39 -13.43 -6.58 -18.21
C PRO A 39 -12.79 -7.91 -18.59
N ALA A 40 -12.26 -8.07 -19.82
CA ALA A 40 -11.59 -9.30 -20.21
C ALA A 40 -10.20 -9.46 -19.55
N MET A 41 -9.56 -8.36 -19.16
CA MET A 41 -8.17 -8.31 -18.71
C MET A 41 -7.98 -7.96 -17.23
N ILE A 42 -9.00 -7.41 -16.56
CA ILE A 42 -8.98 -7.13 -15.11
C ILE A 42 -8.66 -8.42 -14.33
N VAL A 43 -7.54 -8.37 -13.59
CA VAL A 43 -7.09 -9.41 -12.66
C VAL A 43 -6.79 -8.88 -11.26
N ASP A 44 -6.70 -7.57 -11.09
CA ASP A 44 -6.32 -6.86 -9.87
C ASP A 44 -7.47 -6.04 -9.26
N VAL A 45 -7.36 -5.78 -7.95
CA VAL A 45 -8.36 -5.05 -7.16
C VAL A 45 -8.50 -3.57 -7.58
N PRO A 46 -7.43 -2.78 -7.78
CA PRO A 46 -7.53 -1.41 -8.29
C PRO A 46 -8.28 -1.30 -9.61
N GLY A 47 -7.93 -2.13 -10.60
CA GLY A 47 -8.62 -2.20 -11.90
C GLY A 47 -10.11 -2.49 -11.75
N GLY A 48 -10.47 -3.49 -10.95
CA GLY A 48 -11.86 -3.83 -10.69
C GLY A 48 -12.65 -2.74 -9.96
N SER A 49 -12.03 -2.03 -9.01
CA SER A 49 -12.67 -0.94 -8.24
C SER A 49 -12.90 0.31 -9.08
N VAL A 50 -11.91 0.70 -9.90
CA VAL A 50 -12.06 1.82 -10.85
C VAL A 50 -13.07 1.47 -11.95
N ALA A 51 -13.02 0.23 -12.47
CA ALA A 51 -13.97 -0.24 -13.48
C ALA A 51 -15.43 -0.23 -12.98
N ALA A 52 -15.69 -0.50 -11.70
CA ALA A 52 -17.03 -0.43 -11.10
C ALA A 52 -17.64 0.99 -11.07
N LYS A 53 -16.83 2.03 -11.32
CA LYS A 53 -17.30 3.42 -11.47
C LYS A 53 -17.54 3.82 -12.94
N ILE A 54 -17.00 3.06 -13.89
CA ILE A 54 -17.03 3.33 -15.34
C ILE A 54 -18.02 2.41 -16.07
N LEU A 55 -18.11 1.15 -15.67
CA LEU A 55 -18.84 0.09 -16.34
C LEU A 55 -19.98 -0.43 -15.43
N ASN A 56 -20.87 -1.26 -15.99
CA ASN A 56 -21.95 -1.91 -15.25
C ASN A 56 -22.12 -3.37 -15.67
N GLY A 57 -22.59 -4.20 -14.74
CA GLY A 57 -22.99 -5.59 -15.00
C GLY A 57 -24.49 -5.72 -15.26
N LEU A 58 -24.96 -6.95 -15.48
CA LEU A 58 -26.40 -7.24 -15.45
C LEU A 58 -26.99 -6.92 -14.06
N VAL A 59 -26.23 -7.26 -13.02
CA VAL A 59 -26.52 -7.04 -11.61
C VAL A 59 -25.26 -6.50 -10.92
N ARG A 60 -25.39 -6.05 -9.67
CA ARG A 60 -24.27 -5.57 -8.87
C ARG A 60 -24.44 -5.93 -7.40
N PHE A 61 -23.42 -5.71 -6.58
CA PHE A 61 -23.54 -5.76 -5.12
C PHE A 61 -24.03 -4.41 -4.54
N ASP A 62 -24.74 -4.46 -3.41
CA ASP A 62 -25.01 -3.30 -2.55
C ASP A 62 -24.02 -3.22 -1.36
N ASP A 63 -24.13 -2.19 -0.52
CA ASP A 63 -23.31 -2.00 0.70
C ASP A 63 -23.34 -3.19 1.67
N LYS A 64 -24.40 -4.01 1.58
CA LYS A 64 -24.71 -5.19 2.40
C LYS A 64 -24.40 -6.50 1.66
N MET A 65 -23.70 -6.44 0.52
CA MET A 65 -23.30 -7.57 -0.31
C MET A 65 -24.44 -8.33 -1.02
N ASN A 66 -25.67 -7.82 -1.00
CA ASN A 66 -26.77 -8.43 -1.74
C ASN A 66 -26.58 -8.23 -3.24
N VAL A 67 -26.94 -9.22 -4.06
CA VAL A 67 -27.11 -9.01 -5.49
C VAL A 67 -28.38 -8.19 -5.74
N VAL A 68 -28.22 -7.03 -6.39
CA VAL A 68 -29.30 -6.10 -6.73
C VAL A 68 -29.33 -5.79 -8.23
N PRO A 69 -30.48 -5.35 -8.78
CA PRO A 69 -30.60 -4.90 -10.16
C PRO A 69 -29.58 -3.81 -10.54
N ASP A 70 -28.96 -3.95 -11.71
CA ASP A 70 -28.12 -2.91 -12.32
C ASP A 70 -28.63 -2.62 -13.75
N VAL A 71 -27.96 -3.07 -14.81
CA VAL A 71 -28.46 -2.94 -16.20
C VAL A 71 -29.70 -3.82 -16.44
N ALA A 72 -29.78 -5.00 -15.81
CA ALA A 72 -31.02 -5.76 -15.75
C ALA A 72 -31.94 -5.15 -14.69
N SER A 73 -33.15 -4.76 -15.10
CA SER A 73 -34.21 -4.27 -14.22
C SER A 73 -34.79 -5.38 -13.33
N ALA A 74 -34.83 -6.61 -13.86
CA ALA A 74 -35.29 -7.81 -13.20
C ALA A 74 -34.71 -9.06 -13.88
N TRP A 75 -34.76 -10.19 -13.18
CA TRP A 75 -34.43 -11.51 -13.73
C TRP A 75 -35.40 -12.58 -13.21
N GLN A 76 -35.45 -13.69 -13.92
CA GLN A 76 -36.19 -14.90 -13.53
C GLN A 76 -35.29 -16.12 -13.68
N ILE A 77 -35.32 -17.00 -12.68
CA ILE A 77 -34.59 -18.28 -12.69
C ILE A 77 -35.62 -19.39 -12.90
N SER A 78 -35.34 -20.35 -13.78
CA SER A 78 -36.18 -21.54 -13.94
C SER A 78 -36.18 -22.42 -12.68
N PRO A 79 -37.24 -23.21 -12.43
CA PRO A 79 -37.32 -24.08 -11.24
C PRO A 79 -36.21 -25.14 -11.12
N ASP A 80 -35.51 -25.45 -12.21
CA ASP A 80 -34.36 -26.35 -12.24
C ASP A 80 -33.00 -25.63 -12.08
N GLY A 81 -32.99 -24.29 -11.92
CA GLY A 81 -31.79 -23.50 -11.67
C GLY A 81 -30.86 -23.33 -12.88
N ARG A 82 -31.30 -23.72 -14.08
CA ARG A 82 -30.47 -23.73 -15.30
C ARG A 82 -30.65 -22.52 -16.20
N VAL A 83 -31.82 -21.87 -16.18
CA VAL A 83 -32.17 -20.85 -17.17
C VAL A 83 -32.45 -19.52 -16.47
N TYR A 84 -31.61 -18.54 -16.75
CA TYR A 84 -31.69 -17.19 -16.23
C TYR A 84 -32.18 -16.27 -17.35
N THR A 85 -33.36 -15.67 -17.20
CA THR A 85 -33.89 -14.68 -18.15
C THR A 85 -33.78 -13.29 -17.55
N PHE A 86 -33.02 -12.41 -18.19
CA PHE A 86 -32.77 -11.03 -17.74
C PHE A 86 -33.54 -10.03 -18.61
N VAL A 87 -34.22 -9.07 -17.98
CA VAL A 87 -34.93 -7.98 -18.65
C VAL A 87 -34.15 -6.69 -18.45
N LEU A 88 -33.59 -6.16 -19.53
CA LEU A 88 -32.73 -4.98 -19.50
C LEU A 88 -33.55 -3.69 -19.38
N ARG A 89 -32.96 -2.70 -18.73
CA ARG A 89 -33.48 -1.34 -18.64
C ARG A 89 -33.42 -0.65 -20.01
N PRO A 90 -34.52 -0.03 -20.48
CA PRO A 90 -34.55 0.61 -21.81
C PRO A 90 -33.84 1.97 -21.86
N ASP A 91 -33.51 2.53 -20.70
CA ASP A 91 -32.92 3.85 -20.46
C ASP A 91 -31.40 3.81 -20.19
N VAL A 92 -30.74 2.67 -20.41
CA VAL A 92 -29.28 2.53 -20.24
C VAL A 92 -28.56 2.92 -21.52
N TYR A 93 -27.65 3.88 -21.40
CA TYR A 93 -26.80 4.37 -22.49
C TYR A 93 -25.32 4.30 -22.10
N PHE A 94 -24.49 3.87 -23.05
CA PHE A 94 -23.05 4.00 -22.96
C PHE A 94 -22.62 5.48 -22.97
N HIS A 95 -21.41 5.78 -22.49
CA HIS A 95 -20.88 7.16 -22.45
C HIS A 95 -20.75 7.81 -23.83
N ASN A 96 -20.62 7.00 -24.90
CA ASN A 96 -20.65 7.48 -26.29
C ASN A 96 -22.06 7.86 -26.79
N GLY A 97 -23.10 7.64 -25.97
CA GLY A 97 -24.50 7.96 -26.25
C GLY A 97 -25.29 6.86 -26.94
N ARG A 98 -24.69 5.71 -27.28
CA ARG A 98 -25.43 4.56 -27.80
C ARG A 98 -26.20 3.86 -26.68
N ARG A 99 -27.43 3.42 -26.97
CA ARG A 99 -28.22 2.57 -26.07
C ARG A 99 -27.58 1.19 -25.90
N LEU A 100 -27.57 0.67 -24.68
CA LEU A 100 -27.15 -0.71 -24.37
C LEU A 100 -28.27 -1.69 -24.74
N THR A 101 -27.89 -2.86 -25.26
CA THR A 101 -28.80 -3.93 -25.68
C THR A 101 -28.31 -5.30 -25.23
N ALA A 102 -29.18 -6.31 -25.30
CA ALA A 102 -28.88 -7.71 -25.05
C ALA A 102 -27.72 -8.26 -25.91
N ARG A 103 -27.49 -7.68 -27.10
CA ARG A 103 -26.37 -8.01 -27.99
C ARG A 103 -25.01 -7.64 -27.39
N ASP A 104 -24.96 -6.55 -26.63
CA ASP A 104 -23.74 -6.07 -25.98
C ASP A 104 -23.33 -6.96 -24.82
N VAL A 105 -24.32 -7.49 -24.08
CA VAL A 105 -24.11 -8.49 -23.03
C VAL A 105 -23.51 -9.76 -23.62
N LYS A 106 -24.12 -10.30 -24.69
CA LYS A 106 -23.61 -11.49 -25.39
C LYS A 106 -22.18 -11.27 -25.90
N TYR A 107 -21.94 -10.15 -26.60
CA TYR A 107 -20.62 -9.79 -27.08
C TYR A 107 -19.58 -9.71 -25.94
N SER A 108 -19.92 -9.06 -24.82
CA SER A 108 -19.00 -8.87 -23.71
C SER A 108 -18.57 -10.21 -23.10
N PHE A 109 -19.50 -11.16 -22.92
CA PHE A 109 -19.20 -12.47 -22.35
C PHE A 109 -18.41 -13.35 -23.34
N GLU A 110 -18.78 -13.32 -24.63
CA GLU A 110 -18.04 -13.99 -25.71
C GLU A 110 -16.62 -13.41 -25.86
N ARG A 111 -16.45 -12.09 -25.65
CA ARG A 111 -15.13 -11.43 -25.68
C ARG A 111 -14.22 -11.93 -24.56
N VAL A 112 -14.72 -12.16 -23.35
CA VAL A 112 -13.93 -12.77 -22.26
C VAL A 112 -13.56 -14.21 -22.61
N LEU A 113 -14.54 -15.01 -23.05
CA LEU A 113 -14.37 -16.43 -23.39
C LEU A 113 -13.44 -16.67 -24.59
N SER A 114 -13.40 -15.74 -25.55
CA SER A 114 -12.74 -15.89 -26.85
C SER A 114 -11.35 -16.53 -26.78
N PRO A 115 -11.01 -17.50 -27.64
CA PRO A 115 -9.68 -18.11 -27.67
C PRO A 115 -8.54 -17.08 -27.70
N SER A 116 -8.73 -15.96 -28.40
CA SER A 116 -7.74 -14.89 -28.57
C SER A 116 -7.73 -13.83 -27.46
N SER A 117 -8.64 -13.87 -26.48
CA SER A 117 -8.77 -12.82 -25.46
C SER A 117 -7.57 -12.75 -24.50
N GLY A 118 -6.86 -13.86 -24.28
CA GLY A 118 -5.83 -13.96 -23.24
C GLY A 118 -6.38 -13.88 -21.80
N SER A 119 -7.70 -13.83 -21.62
CA SER A 119 -8.32 -13.66 -20.31
C SER A 119 -8.02 -14.82 -19.37
N ARG A 120 -7.68 -14.50 -18.11
CA ARG A 120 -7.52 -15.48 -17.01
C ARG A 120 -8.83 -15.76 -16.27
N ARG A 121 -9.93 -15.10 -16.62
CA ARG A 121 -11.22 -15.12 -15.90
C ARG A 121 -12.33 -15.86 -16.68
N LYS A 122 -11.98 -16.66 -17.68
CA LYS A 122 -12.91 -17.46 -18.52
C LYS A 122 -13.81 -18.39 -17.71
N TRP A 123 -13.31 -18.90 -16.58
CA TRP A 123 -14.04 -19.77 -15.66
C TRP A 123 -15.39 -19.19 -15.21
N LEU A 124 -15.54 -17.86 -15.21
CA LEU A 124 -16.77 -17.16 -14.84
C LEU A 124 -17.95 -17.51 -15.76
N PHE A 125 -17.67 -17.77 -17.04
CA PHE A 125 -18.68 -18.05 -18.07
C PHE A 125 -18.65 -19.50 -18.56
N GLU A 126 -17.67 -20.31 -18.17
CA GLU A 126 -17.63 -21.75 -18.43
C GLU A 126 -18.91 -22.53 -18.02
N PRO A 127 -19.66 -22.16 -16.96
CA PRO A 127 -20.93 -22.82 -16.64
C PRO A 127 -22.02 -22.66 -17.71
N ILE A 128 -21.90 -21.68 -18.61
CA ILE A 128 -22.87 -21.42 -19.69
C ILE A 128 -22.78 -22.55 -20.74
N LEU A 129 -23.93 -23.06 -21.16
CA LEU A 129 -24.03 -24.10 -22.19
C LEU A 129 -23.34 -23.66 -23.49
N GLY A 130 -22.47 -24.50 -24.05
CA GLY A 130 -21.71 -24.17 -25.27
C GLY A 130 -20.46 -23.30 -25.06
N ALA A 131 -20.18 -22.84 -23.83
CA ALA A 131 -19.02 -21.98 -23.57
C ALA A 131 -17.68 -22.68 -23.80
N ARG A 132 -17.56 -23.98 -23.46
CA ARG A 132 -16.34 -24.75 -23.67
C ARG A 132 -16.06 -25.00 -25.14
N GLU A 133 -17.09 -25.35 -25.90
CA GLU A 133 -17.02 -25.49 -27.36
C GLU A 133 -16.57 -24.19 -28.03
N PHE A 134 -16.98 -23.03 -27.52
CA PHE A 134 -16.51 -21.73 -27.99
C PHE A 134 -15.06 -21.42 -27.55
N ILE A 135 -14.67 -21.67 -26.30
CA ILE A 135 -13.27 -21.53 -25.82
C ILE A 135 -12.30 -22.41 -26.64
N GLU A 136 -12.73 -23.62 -27.00
CA GLU A 136 -11.95 -24.59 -27.77
C GLU A 136 -12.01 -24.34 -29.29
N GLY A 137 -12.71 -23.30 -29.75
CA GLY A 137 -12.83 -22.95 -31.17
C GLY A 137 -13.67 -23.92 -32.01
N ARG A 138 -14.48 -24.78 -31.37
CA ARG A 138 -15.44 -25.70 -32.02
C ARG A 138 -16.80 -25.04 -32.33
N ALA A 139 -17.09 -23.88 -31.74
CA ALA A 139 -18.32 -23.12 -31.99
C ALA A 139 -18.00 -21.64 -32.25
N ASN A 140 -18.80 -20.99 -33.11
CA ASN A 140 -18.64 -19.58 -33.47
C ASN A 140 -19.37 -18.60 -32.53
N GLU A 141 -20.26 -19.11 -31.68
CA GLU A 141 -21.00 -18.36 -30.66
C GLU A 141 -21.30 -19.26 -29.46
N VAL A 142 -21.61 -18.67 -28.31
CA VAL A 142 -22.00 -19.39 -27.09
C VAL A 142 -23.49 -19.71 -27.14
N ALA A 143 -23.81 -20.96 -27.44
CA ALA A 143 -25.18 -21.45 -27.64
C ALA A 143 -26.14 -21.19 -26.45
N GLY A 144 -25.60 -21.15 -25.23
CA GLY A 144 -26.35 -20.87 -24.01
C GLY A 144 -26.81 -19.41 -23.88
N ILE A 145 -26.27 -18.46 -24.66
CA ILE A 145 -26.67 -17.05 -24.64
C ILE A 145 -27.61 -16.78 -25.82
N SER A 146 -28.92 -16.82 -25.52
CA SER A 146 -30.01 -16.61 -26.46
C SER A 146 -30.59 -15.20 -26.32
N LEU A 147 -30.69 -14.47 -27.43
CA LEU A 147 -31.32 -13.15 -27.49
C LEU A 147 -32.80 -13.32 -27.81
N VAL A 148 -33.68 -12.95 -26.88
CA VAL A 148 -35.14 -13.00 -27.08
C VAL A 148 -35.61 -11.77 -27.86
N ASN A 149 -35.06 -10.61 -27.50
CA ASN A 149 -35.16 -9.34 -28.22
C ASN A 149 -34.00 -8.43 -27.74
N ASP A 150 -33.95 -7.16 -28.18
CA ASP A 150 -32.84 -6.26 -27.81
C ASP A 150 -32.82 -5.87 -26.32
N ASP A 151 -33.90 -6.13 -25.56
CA ASP A 151 -34.06 -5.83 -24.13
C ASP A 151 -34.23 -7.08 -23.26
N THR A 152 -34.10 -8.28 -23.82
CA THR A 152 -34.29 -9.53 -23.07
C THR A 152 -33.35 -10.61 -23.60
N LEU A 153 -32.50 -11.12 -22.72
CA LEU A 153 -31.65 -12.28 -22.98
C LEU A 153 -31.96 -13.42 -22.03
N ARG A 154 -31.66 -14.63 -22.49
CA ARG A 154 -31.71 -15.87 -21.72
C ARG A 154 -30.34 -16.50 -21.72
N ILE A 155 -29.83 -16.78 -20.53
CA ILE A 155 -28.60 -17.53 -20.30
C ILE A 155 -28.97 -18.92 -19.78
N SER A 156 -28.54 -19.96 -20.49
CA SER A 156 -28.76 -21.36 -20.14
C SER A 156 -27.45 -21.99 -19.69
N LEU A 157 -27.44 -22.60 -18.50
CA LEU A 157 -26.30 -23.25 -17.89
C LEU A 157 -26.28 -24.76 -18.19
N GLY A 158 -25.09 -25.34 -18.32
CA GLY A 158 -24.92 -26.79 -18.50
C GLY A 158 -25.33 -27.61 -17.26
N LYS A 159 -25.26 -27.00 -16.08
CA LYS A 159 -25.72 -27.52 -14.78
C LYS A 159 -26.28 -26.35 -13.95
N PRO A 160 -27.16 -26.59 -12.95
CA PRO A 160 -27.59 -25.54 -12.05
C PRO A 160 -26.39 -25.00 -11.27
N LEU A 161 -26.33 -23.67 -11.11
CA LEU A 161 -25.30 -22.98 -10.32
C LEU A 161 -25.95 -21.82 -9.54
N ALA A 162 -26.08 -22.00 -8.23
CA ALA A 162 -26.80 -21.09 -7.35
C ALA A 162 -26.12 -19.72 -7.18
N VAL A 163 -24.78 -19.67 -7.28
CA VAL A 163 -23.96 -18.45 -7.19
C VAL A 163 -23.76 -17.73 -8.54
N PHE A 164 -24.53 -18.08 -9.57
CA PHE A 164 -24.35 -17.53 -10.91
C PHE A 164 -24.69 -16.03 -11.00
N LEU A 165 -25.54 -15.50 -10.12
CA LEU A 165 -25.87 -14.06 -10.12
C LEU A 165 -24.72 -13.22 -9.53
N GLU A 166 -24.06 -13.77 -8.52
CA GLU A 166 -22.87 -13.23 -7.87
C GLU A 166 -21.72 -13.15 -8.89
N PHE A 167 -21.61 -14.14 -9.79
CA PHE A 167 -20.69 -14.10 -10.92
C PHE A 167 -21.02 -12.95 -11.90
N MET A 168 -22.31 -12.72 -12.19
CA MET A 168 -22.75 -11.63 -13.08
C MET A 168 -22.62 -10.23 -12.47
N ALA A 169 -22.29 -10.12 -11.17
CA ALA A 169 -21.94 -8.87 -10.48
C ALA A 169 -20.43 -8.58 -10.46
N MET A 170 -19.56 -9.53 -10.83
CA MET A 170 -18.11 -9.33 -10.88
C MET A 170 -17.68 -8.41 -12.04
N PRO A 171 -16.55 -7.68 -11.94
CA PRO A 171 -16.13 -6.75 -12.99
C PRO A 171 -15.86 -7.38 -14.36
N ASN A 172 -15.49 -8.66 -14.39
CA ASN A 172 -15.30 -9.41 -15.65
C ASN A 172 -16.62 -9.70 -16.38
N ALA A 173 -17.78 -9.50 -15.73
CA ALA A 173 -19.11 -9.53 -16.33
C ALA A 173 -19.68 -8.14 -16.66
N TYR A 174 -18.86 -7.09 -16.60
CA TYR A 174 -19.28 -5.76 -17.02
C TYR A 174 -19.36 -5.64 -18.54
N ILE A 175 -20.36 -4.87 -18.99
CA ILE A 175 -20.80 -4.82 -20.38
C ILE A 175 -20.11 -3.66 -21.11
N VAL A 176 -19.56 -3.93 -22.28
CA VAL A 176 -18.81 -2.98 -23.11
C VAL A 176 -19.39 -2.87 -24.53
N PRO A 177 -19.32 -1.69 -25.17
CA PRO A 177 -19.81 -1.51 -26.52
C PRO A 177 -18.85 -2.15 -27.54
N ARG A 178 -19.38 -3.09 -28.33
CA ARG A 178 -18.62 -3.83 -29.35
C ARG A 178 -17.79 -2.92 -30.26
N GLU A 179 -18.40 -1.84 -30.74
CA GLU A 179 -17.80 -0.95 -31.72
C GLU A 179 -16.56 -0.20 -31.19
N GLU A 180 -16.50 0.12 -29.91
CA GLU A 180 -15.30 0.72 -29.30
C GLU A 180 -14.29 -0.37 -28.92
N ALA A 181 -14.76 -1.49 -28.37
CA ALA A 181 -13.89 -2.61 -27.97
C ALA A 181 -13.14 -3.26 -29.14
N GLU A 182 -13.77 -3.37 -30.32
CA GLU A 182 -13.10 -3.81 -31.56
C GLU A 182 -12.22 -2.72 -32.18
N ARG A 183 -12.61 -1.44 -32.08
CA ARG A 183 -11.85 -0.30 -32.61
C ARG A 183 -10.51 -0.10 -31.92
N TRP A 184 -10.50 -0.14 -30.58
CA TRP A 184 -9.30 0.07 -29.77
C TRP A 184 -8.52 -1.23 -29.52
N GLY A 185 -9.20 -2.40 -29.58
CA GLY A 185 -8.56 -3.70 -29.48
C GLY A 185 -7.83 -3.90 -28.15
N LYS A 186 -6.49 -3.85 -28.19
CA LYS A 186 -5.63 -3.97 -26.99
C LYS A 186 -5.59 -2.68 -26.17
N ASP A 187 -5.76 -1.53 -26.83
CA ASP A 187 -5.66 -0.19 -26.22
C ASP A 187 -7.02 0.27 -25.68
N PHE A 188 -8.02 -0.63 -25.62
CA PHE A 188 -9.36 -0.36 -25.10
C PHE A 188 -9.36 0.00 -23.61
N SER A 189 -8.38 -0.47 -22.85
CA SER A 189 -8.18 -0.12 -21.43
C SER A 189 -8.11 1.40 -21.22
N ASP A 190 -7.37 2.10 -22.08
CA ASP A 190 -7.08 3.54 -21.95
C ASP A 190 -8.21 4.40 -22.55
N HIS A 191 -9.10 3.76 -23.31
CA HIS A 191 -10.24 4.35 -24.02
C HIS A 191 -11.56 3.72 -23.57
N VAL A 192 -11.61 3.18 -22.34
CA VAL A 192 -12.73 2.36 -21.88
C VAL A 192 -14.05 3.14 -21.87
N VAL A 193 -15.05 2.57 -22.53
CA VAL A 193 -16.42 3.11 -22.60
C VAL A 193 -17.36 2.13 -21.90
N GLY A 194 -18.14 2.65 -20.95
CA GLY A 194 -19.16 1.89 -20.23
C GLY A 194 -20.47 2.65 -20.12
N ALA A 195 -21.35 2.18 -19.23
CA ALA A 195 -22.62 2.83 -18.90
C ALA A 195 -22.63 3.46 -17.49
N GLY A 196 -21.50 3.40 -16.78
CA GLY A 196 -21.38 3.70 -15.35
C GLY A 196 -21.60 5.15 -14.94
N PRO A 197 -21.65 5.41 -13.62
CA PRO A 197 -21.87 6.73 -13.04
C PRO A 197 -20.79 7.75 -13.40
N PHE A 198 -19.60 7.31 -13.79
CA PHE A 198 -18.53 8.15 -14.32
C PHE A 198 -18.02 7.64 -15.65
N SER A 199 -17.37 8.52 -16.42
CA SER A 199 -16.69 8.23 -17.67
C SER A 199 -15.20 8.53 -17.53
N LEU A 200 -14.33 7.71 -18.14
CA LEU A 200 -12.90 8.02 -18.19
C LEU A 200 -12.67 9.31 -18.99
N LYS A 201 -11.86 10.22 -18.47
CA LYS A 201 -11.48 11.49 -19.13
C LYS A 201 -10.01 11.58 -19.45
N GLU A 202 -9.16 11.07 -18.57
CA GLU A 202 -7.72 11.05 -18.75
C GLU A 202 -7.16 9.88 -17.94
N TRP A 203 -6.26 9.11 -18.54
CA TRP A 203 -5.38 8.20 -17.81
C TRP A 203 -3.96 8.47 -18.28
N LYS A 204 -3.13 8.98 -17.37
CA LYS A 204 -1.68 9.11 -17.52
C LYS A 204 -1.06 8.09 -16.58
N HIS A 205 -0.56 7.00 -17.17
CA HIS A 205 0.04 5.92 -16.41
C HIS A 205 1.13 6.43 -15.45
N ASP A 206 1.17 5.84 -14.26
CA ASP A 206 2.07 6.20 -13.15
C ASP A 206 1.95 7.66 -12.63
N GLU A 207 1.00 8.46 -13.13
CA GLU A 207 0.75 9.84 -12.66
C GLU A 207 -0.67 10.01 -12.12
N ILE A 208 -1.69 9.90 -12.98
CA ILE A 208 -3.07 10.31 -12.64
C ILE A 208 -4.14 9.70 -13.55
N LEU A 209 -5.25 9.28 -12.94
CA LEU A 209 -6.45 8.78 -13.61
C LEU A 209 -7.65 9.64 -13.20
N ARG A 210 -8.35 10.24 -14.18
CA ARG A 210 -9.47 11.15 -13.98
C ARG A 210 -10.76 10.60 -14.58
N LEU A 211 -11.78 10.51 -13.74
CA LEU A 211 -13.15 10.18 -14.10
C LEU A 211 -14.04 11.42 -14.00
N ALA A 212 -15.03 11.59 -14.86
CA ALA A 212 -16.03 12.65 -14.71
C ALA A 212 -17.47 12.14 -14.83
N ARG A 213 -18.37 12.77 -14.06
CA ARG A 213 -19.77 12.39 -13.84
C ARG A 213 -20.51 12.16 -15.16
N ASN A 214 -21.12 10.98 -15.30
CA ASN A 214 -22.06 10.66 -16.36
C ASN A 214 -23.43 11.27 -16.01
N ARG A 215 -23.74 12.44 -16.58
CA ARG A 215 -25.04 13.12 -16.40
C ARG A 215 -26.24 12.39 -17.03
N ARG A 216 -26.01 11.27 -17.73
CA ARG A 216 -27.05 10.38 -18.29
C ARG A 216 -27.08 9.02 -17.60
N TYR A 217 -26.45 8.88 -16.44
CA TYR A 217 -26.51 7.63 -15.67
C TYR A 217 -27.95 7.36 -15.23
N PHE A 218 -28.39 6.11 -15.37
CA PHE A 218 -29.77 5.65 -15.10
C PHE A 218 -30.03 5.40 -13.60
N GLY A 219 -28.97 5.33 -12.78
CA GLY A 219 -29.05 5.15 -11.34
C GLY A 219 -29.01 6.48 -10.57
N GLU A 220 -28.56 6.39 -9.32
CA GLU A 220 -28.31 7.58 -8.49
C GLU A 220 -27.26 8.48 -9.13
N THR A 221 -27.58 9.77 -9.30
CA THR A 221 -26.64 10.74 -9.85
C THR A 221 -25.52 10.97 -8.84
N PRO A 222 -24.23 10.78 -9.18
CA PRO A 222 -23.14 11.00 -8.24
C PRO A 222 -23.16 12.40 -7.66
N HIS A 223 -22.79 12.58 -6.39
CA HIS A 223 -22.76 13.91 -5.78
C HIS A 223 -21.60 14.78 -6.30
N VAL A 224 -20.44 14.17 -6.61
CA VAL A 224 -19.24 14.85 -7.15
C VAL A 224 -19.21 14.92 -8.69
N ASP A 225 -18.63 15.98 -9.25
CA ASP A 225 -18.47 16.17 -10.71
C ASP A 225 -17.34 15.33 -11.29
N SER A 226 -16.29 15.04 -10.51
CA SER A 226 -15.16 14.23 -10.97
C SER A 226 -14.50 13.44 -9.84
N ILE A 227 -13.77 12.38 -10.20
CA ILE A 227 -12.89 11.63 -9.30
C ILE A 227 -11.48 11.64 -9.91
N SER A 228 -10.49 11.90 -9.06
CA SER A 228 -9.10 12.14 -9.45
C SER A 228 -8.19 11.24 -8.62
N TYR A 229 -7.73 10.15 -9.23
CA TYR A 229 -6.84 9.16 -8.61
C TYR A 229 -5.37 9.50 -8.92
N ARG A 230 -4.56 9.75 -7.89
CA ARG A 230 -3.10 9.86 -8.01
C ARG A 230 -2.44 8.52 -7.71
N VAL A 231 -1.49 8.09 -8.53
CA VAL A 231 -0.69 6.88 -8.24
C VAL A 231 0.38 7.27 -7.22
N LEU A 232 0.30 6.70 -6.02
CA LEU A 232 1.17 7.02 -4.89
C LEU A 232 1.56 5.73 -4.15
N PRO A 233 2.59 5.00 -4.63
CA PRO A 233 2.99 3.72 -4.04
C PRO A 233 3.47 3.84 -2.60
N GLU A 234 4.13 4.94 -2.24
CA GLU A 234 4.74 5.11 -0.93
C GLU A 234 3.71 5.50 0.14
N ASP A 235 3.51 4.61 1.12
CA ASP A 235 2.58 4.79 2.24
C ASP A 235 2.71 6.14 2.96
N PHE A 236 3.94 6.54 3.29
CA PHE A 236 4.21 7.83 3.95
C PHE A 236 3.84 9.04 3.08
N THR A 237 4.04 8.95 1.76
CA THR A 237 3.64 10.01 0.82
C THR A 237 2.13 10.14 0.76
N ARG A 238 1.38 9.02 0.74
CA ARG A 238 -0.10 9.05 0.79
C ARG A 238 -0.60 9.72 2.07
N VAL A 239 -0.04 9.35 3.23
CA VAL A 239 -0.46 9.93 4.51
C VAL A 239 -0.11 11.42 4.60
N ALA A 240 1.08 11.83 4.16
CA ALA A 240 1.46 13.25 4.16
C ALA A 240 0.59 14.09 3.19
N GLU A 241 0.25 13.57 2.02
CA GLU A 241 -0.65 14.22 1.06
C GLU A 241 -2.09 14.30 1.60
N PHE A 242 -2.55 13.29 2.34
CA PHE A 242 -3.82 13.33 3.06
C PHE A 242 -3.80 14.35 4.20
N GLU A 243 -2.78 14.36 5.08
CA GLU A 243 -2.69 15.34 6.17
C GLU A 243 -2.53 16.79 5.67
N ALA A 244 -1.91 17.00 4.50
CA ALA A 244 -1.89 18.28 3.80
C ALA A 244 -3.24 18.70 3.20
N GLY A 245 -4.22 17.79 3.19
CA GLY A 245 -5.54 17.97 2.60
C GLY A 245 -5.60 17.72 1.10
N ASN A 246 -4.55 17.23 0.44
CA ASN A 246 -4.54 16.99 -1.01
C ASN A 246 -5.23 15.67 -1.42
N LEU A 247 -5.54 14.79 -0.46
CA LEU A 247 -6.37 13.61 -0.63
C LEU A 247 -7.59 13.67 0.32
N ASP A 248 -8.74 13.19 -0.14
CA ASP A 248 -10.00 13.21 0.59
C ASP A 248 -10.24 11.94 1.42
N ILE A 249 -9.73 10.80 0.95
CA ILE A 249 -9.90 9.48 1.58
C ILE A 249 -8.63 8.66 1.38
N ILE A 250 -8.18 7.95 2.43
CA ILE A 250 -7.09 6.97 2.35
C ILE A 250 -7.44 5.67 3.08
N GLU A 251 -6.94 4.53 2.59
CA GLU A 251 -6.71 3.34 3.42
C GLU A 251 -5.48 3.63 4.31
N VAL A 252 -5.60 3.38 5.61
CA VAL A 252 -4.57 3.64 6.61
C VAL A 252 -3.46 2.60 6.49
N PRO A 253 -2.21 2.99 6.17
CA PRO A 253 -1.11 2.04 6.10
C PRO A 253 -0.83 1.40 7.47
N THR A 254 -0.55 0.09 7.50
CA THR A 254 -0.22 -0.62 8.76
C THR A 254 0.89 0.06 9.57
N ALA A 255 1.90 0.66 8.91
CA ALA A 255 3.00 1.36 9.57
C ALA A 255 2.56 2.66 10.29
N GLU A 256 1.56 3.36 9.75
CA GLU A 256 1.07 4.64 10.28
C GLU A 256 -0.17 4.46 11.18
N PHE A 257 -0.77 3.26 11.20
CA PHE A 257 -1.97 2.94 11.98
C PHE A 257 -1.85 3.30 13.46
N ALA A 258 -0.75 2.93 14.12
CA ALA A 258 -0.56 3.24 15.54
C ALA A 258 -0.51 4.75 15.84
N ARG A 259 0.02 5.56 14.92
CA ARG A 259 0.06 7.02 15.04
C ARG A 259 -1.32 7.64 14.79
N LEU A 260 -2.00 7.21 13.73
CA LEU A 260 -3.27 7.79 13.30
C LEU A 260 -4.47 7.34 14.16
N SER A 261 -4.44 6.13 14.71
CA SER A 261 -5.51 5.61 15.60
C SER A 261 -5.43 6.15 17.04
N THR A 262 -4.28 6.70 17.45
CA THR A 262 -4.08 7.32 18.77
C THR A 262 -4.24 8.85 18.74
N ASP A 263 -4.27 9.47 17.56
CA ASP A 263 -4.62 10.88 17.40
C ASP A 263 -6.13 11.08 17.60
N PRO A 264 -6.58 11.89 18.59
CA PRO A 264 -8.01 12.06 18.87
C PRO A 264 -8.81 12.67 17.72
N PHE A 265 -8.18 13.49 16.86
CA PHE A 265 -8.85 14.07 15.70
C PHE A 265 -9.07 13.02 14.62
N TRP A 266 -8.02 12.29 14.24
CA TRP A 266 -8.14 11.25 13.23
C TRP A 266 -8.98 10.06 13.68
N GLN A 267 -8.97 9.72 14.97
CA GLN A 267 -9.83 8.67 15.54
C GLN A 267 -11.33 8.94 15.31
N MET A 268 -11.78 10.21 15.34
CA MET A 268 -13.18 10.56 15.05
C MET A 268 -13.55 10.44 13.56
N HIS A 269 -12.55 10.46 12.67
CA HIS A 269 -12.70 10.36 11.22
C HIS A 269 -12.29 8.99 10.65
N MET A 270 -11.96 8.04 11.53
CA MET A 270 -11.55 6.69 11.19
C MET A 270 -12.75 5.75 11.12
N GLN A 271 -12.91 5.10 9.97
CA GLN A 271 -13.86 4.01 9.77
C GLN A 271 -13.08 2.69 9.61
N SER A 272 -13.67 1.58 10.02
CA SER A 272 -13.05 0.25 9.84
C SER A 272 -14.05 -0.76 9.30
N ARG A 273 -13.54 -1.81 8.66
CA ARG A 273 -14.33 -2.94 8.19
C ARG A 273 -13.53 -4.24 8.27
N VAL A 274 -14.18 -5.35 8.58
CA VAL A 274 -13.53 -6.66 8.50
C VAL A 274 -13.49 -7.03 7.02
N GLY A 275 -12.29 -7.15 6.47
CA GLY A 275 -12.13 -7.54 5.07
C GLY A 275 -12.65 -8.97 4.88
N LEU A 276 -13.26 -9.22 3.72
CA LEU A 276 -13.69 -10.55 3.29
C LEU A 276 -12.47 -11.39 2.89
N ASN A 277 -11.67 -11.76 3.88
CA ASN A 277 -10.45 -12.53 3.72
C ASN A 277 -10.20 -13.44 4.92
N THR A 278 -9.41 -14.49 4.70
CA THR A 278 -8.96 -15.39 5.77
C THR A 278 -7.47 -15.65 5.56
N TYR A 279 -6.65 -15.23 6.52
CA TYR A 279 -5.26 -15.66 6.65
C TYR A 279 -5.22 -17.05 7.29
N TYR A 280 -4.32 -17.90 6.81
CA TYR A 280 -4.21 -19.27 7.26
C TYR A 280 -2.80 -19.84 7.14
N LEU A 281 -2.47 -20.78 8.03
CA LEU A 281 -1.35 -21.70 7.84
C LEU A 281 -1.92 -22.98 7.20
N GLY A 282 -1.62 -23.22 5.94
CA GLY A 282 -2.09 -24.40 5.22
C GLY A 282 -1.25 -25.63 5.53
N PHE A 283 -1.89 -26.78 5.71
CA PHE A 283 -1.24 -28.09 5.77
C PHE A 283 -1.29 -28.77 4.40
N ASN A 284 -0.21 -29.44 3.97
CA ASN A 284 -0.31 -30.45 2.93
C ASN A 284 -0.88 -31.75 3.52
N CYS A 285 -2.17 -31.98 3.31
CA CYS A 285 -2.94 -33.09 3.88
C CYS A 285 -2.58 -34.48 3.28
N GLN A 286 -1.66 -34.56 2.31
CA GLN A 286 -1.18 -35.83 1.75
C GLN A 286 0.12 -36.34 2.41
N LYS A 287 0.81 -35.50 3.21
CA LYS A 287 2.10 -35.83 3.83
C LYS A 287 1.95 -36.21 5.31
N SER A 288 2.70 -37.21 5.80
CA SER A 288 2.82 -37.49 7.25
C SER A 288 3.65 -36.40 7.96
N PRO A 289 3.26 -35.92 9.15
CA PRO A 289 2.08 -36.31 9.95
C PRO A 289 0.79 -35.51 9.65
N MET A 290 0.85 -34.57 8.71
CA MET A 290 -0.24 -33.63 8.41
C MET A 290 -1.44 -34.27 7.72
N ASN A 291 -1.35 -35.51 7.26
CA ASN A 291 -2.46 -36.32 6.80
C ASN A 291 -3.42 -36.72 7.94
N ASP A 292 -2.96 -36.78 9.19
CA ASP A 292 -3.81 -37.06 10.36
C ASP A 292 -4.57 -35.79 10.84
N PRO A 293 -5.92 -35.80 10.88
CA PRO A 293 -6.70 -34.71 11.46
C PRO A 293 -6.42 -34.45 12.95
N VAL A 294 -5.96 -35.44 13.72
CA VAL A 294 -5.55 -35.25 15.13
C VAL A 294 -4.32 -34.34 15.22
N PHE A 295 -3.31 -34.56 14.37
CA PHE A 295 -2.13 -33.70 14.30
C PHE A 295 -2.50 -32.25 13.94
N ARG A 296 -3.29 -32.05 12.89
CA ARG A 296 -3.70 -30.70 12.44
C ARG A 296 -4.52 -29.95 13.49
N ARG A 297 -5.35 -30.65 14.26
CA ARG A 297 -6.07 -30.12 15.43
C ARG A 297 -5.14 -29.73 16.57
N ALA A 298 -4.13 -30.54 16.87
CA ALA A 298 -3.15 -30.23 17.90
C ALA A 298 -2.35 -28.96 17.55
N VAL A 299 -1.91 -28.83 16.29
CA VAL A 299 -1.25 -27.60 15.78
C VAL A 299 -2.18 -26.37 15.90
N ASN A 300 -3.48 -26.53 15.63
CA ASN A 300 -4.46 -25.45 15.82
C ASN A 300 -4.64 -25.03 17.28
N LEU A 301 -4.50 -25.94 18.25
CA LEU A 301 -4.54 -25.62 19.69
C LEU A 301 -3.21 -25.01 20.20
N ALA A 302 -2.09 -25.30 19.54
CA ALA A 302 -0.76 -24.83 19.92
C ALA A 302 -0.51 -23.33 19.67
N ILE A 303 -1.27 -22.67 18.79
CA ILE A 303 -0.99 -21.29 18.34
C ILE A 303 -1.95 -20.30 19.00
N ASP A 304 -1.40 -19.33 19.75
CA ASP A 304 -2.19 -18.21 20.30
C ASP A 304 -2.41 -17.11 19.24
N ARG A 305 -3.47 -17.31 18.44
CA ARG A 305 -3.93 -16.34 17.42
C ARG A 305 -4.16 -14.96 18.01
N LYS A 306 -4.78 -14.87 19.19
CA LYS A 306 -5.11 -13.58 19.80
C LYS A 306 -3.84 -12.83 20.19
N LYS A 307 -2.85 -13.52 20.76
CA LYS A 307 -1.57 -12.89 21.11
C LYS A 307 -0.81 -12.41 19.87
N ILE A 308 -0.83 -13.16 18.77
CA ILE A 308 -0.24 -12.72 17.49
C ILE A 308 -0.99 -11.50 16.93
N VAL A 309 -2.33 -11.50 16.95
CA VAL A 309 -3.14 -10.36 16.52
C VAL A 309 -2.86 -9.11 17.37
N ASP A 310 -2.84 -9.23 18.69
CA ASP A 310 -2.65 -8.11 19.60
C ASP A 310 -1.21 -7.55 19.56
N VAL A 311 -0.19 -8.40 19.41
CA VAL A 311 1.24 -8.00 19.47
C VAL A 311 1.85 -7.74 18.09
N THR A 312 1.67 -8.65 17.13
CA THR A 312 2.30 -8.56 15.81
C THR A 312 1.45 -7.75 14.83
N LEU A 313 0.11 -7.81 14.94
CA LEU A 313 -0.81 -7.09 14.04
C LEU A 313 -1.45 -5.85 14.66
N GLN A 314 -1.12 -5.53 15.92
CA GLN A 314 -1.60 -4.35 16.64
C GLN A 314 -3.15 -4.23 16.65
N GLY A 315 -3.86 -5.36 16.67
CA GLY A 315 -5.32 -5.39 16.62
C GLY A 315 -5.95 -5.16 15.24
N GLN A 316 -5.17 -5.05 14.16
CA GLN A 316 -5.67 -4.87 12.78
C GLN A 316 -6.27 -6.14 12.15
N ALA A 317 -6.79 -7.06 12.96
CA ALA A 317 -7.36 -8.33 12.52
C ALA A 317 -8.28 -8.94 13.61
N GLN A 318 -9.19 -9.83 13.19
CA GLN A 318 -10.05 -10.60 14.10
C GLN A 318 -9.70 -12.10 14.01
N PRO A 319 -9.40 -12.79 15.13
CA PRO A 319 -9.09 -14.22 15.11
C PRO A 319 -10.18 -15.05 14.41
N ALA A 320 -9.77 -15.91 13.49
CA ALA A 320 -10.69 -16.73 12.69
C ALA A 320 -11.04 -18.02 13.43
N ILE A 321 -12.33 -18.37 13.45
CA ILE A 321 -12.83 -19.63 14.05
C ILE A 321 -13.08 -20.75 13.01
N GLY A 322 -13.05 -20.37 11.73
CA GLY A 322 -13.28 -21.22 10.55
C GLY A 322 -12.78 -20.51 9.29
N PRO A 323 -12.99 -21.08 8.10
CA PRO A 323 -12.53 -20.48 6.85
C PRO A 323 -13.40 -19.31 6.36
N VAL A 324 -14.69 -19.26 6.71
CA VAL A 324 -15.65 -18.27 6.19
C VAL A 324 -15.63 -17.01 7.08
N PRO A 325 -15.42 -15.80 6.53
CA PRO A 325 -15.54 -14.55 7.28
C PRO A 325 -16.95 -14.31 7.86
N PRO A 326 -17.07 -13.74 9.08
CA PRO A 326 -18.35 -13.60 9.77
C PRO A 326 -19.32 -12.58 9.14
N GLU A 327 -18.85 -11.71 8.25
CA GLU A 327 -19.72 -10.79 7.48
C GLU A 327 -20.49 -11.51 6.34
N LEU A 328 -20.08 -12.71 5.91
CA LEU A 328 -20.68 -13.39 4.77
C LEU A 328 -22.00 -14.10 5.07
N MET A 329 -22.89 -14.10 4.08
CA MET A 329 -24.08 -14.96 4.11
C MET A 329 -23.66 -16.44 4.07
N GLY A 330 -24.30 -17.26 4.89
CA GLY A 330 -23.98 -18.68 5.04
C GLY A 330 -22.99 -19.03 6.16
N TYR A 331 -22.35 -18.05 6.81
CA TYR A 331 -21.48 -18.27 7.97
C TYR A 331 -22.20 -18.93 9.16
N ASP A 332 -21.53 -19.86 9.86
CA ASP A 332 -22.09 -20.49 11.06
C ASP A 332 -21.66 -19.84 12.40
N SER A 333 -22.45 -18.87 12.86
CA SER A 333 -22.30 -18.27 14.20
C SER A 333 -22.41 -19.24 15.39
N SER A 334 -22.84 -20.50 15.22
CA SER A 334 -22.88 -21.49 16.31
C SER A 334 -21.48 -21.99 16.71
N LEU A 335 -20.49 -21.87 15.82
CA LEU A 335 -19.07 -22.19 16.09
C LEU A 335 -18.47 -21.36 17.24
N ALA A 336 -19.06 -20.19 17.54
CA ALA A 336 -18.65 -19.31 18.62
C ALA A 336 -19.37 -19.58 19.97
N ARG A 337 -20.57 -20.16 19.97
CA ARG A 337 -21.51 -20.12 21.12
C ARG A 337 -21.29 -21.17 22.21
N HIS A 338 -20.25 -22.00 22.11
CA HIS A 338 -19.93 -23.05 23.09
C HIS A 338 -18.68 -22.69 23.95
N SER A 339 -18.37 -21.40 24.06
CA SER A 339 -17.16 -20.85 24.67
C SER A 339 -17.26 -20.58 26.18
N GLU A 340 -18.45 -20.65 26.79
CA GLU A 340 -18.64 -20.48 28.24
C GLU A 340 -18.89 -21.83 28.95
N PRO A 341 -18.11 -22.19 29.98
CA PRO A 341 -18.46 -23.28 30.87
C PRO A 341 -19.59 -22.83 31.85
N PRO A 342 -20.59 -23.68 32.14
CA PRO A 342 -21.65 -23.32 33.09
C PRO A 342 -21.08 -23.11 34.51
N PRO A 343 -21.65 -22.19 35.31
CA PRO A 343 -21.20 -21.96 36.67
C PRO A 343 -21.39 -23.23 37.51
N ARG A 344 -20.33 -23.65 38.22
CA ARG A 344 -20.36 -24.80 39.13
C ARG A 344 -21.20 -24.47 40.36
N HIS A 345 -22.51 -24.68 40.28
CA HIS A 345 -23.36 -24.70 41.48
C HIS A 345 -23.18 -26.01 42.24
N SER A 346 -22.74 -25.89 43.48
CA SER A 346 -22.64 -26.95 44.46
C SER A 346 -23.99 -27.19 45.14
N GLU A 347 -24.64 -28.32 44.90
CA GLU A 347 -25.47 -29.05 45.89
C GLU A 347 -25.99 -30.39 45.30
N PRO A 348 -26.07 -31.49 46.09
CA PRO A 348 -26.65 -32.75 45.65
C PRO A 348 -28.14 -32.89 46.06
N PRO A 349 -29.02 -33.46 45.23
CA PRO A 349 -30.40 -33.78 45.62
C PRO A 349 -30.49 -35.07 46.48
N PRO A 350 -31.54 -35.23 47.30
CA PRO A 350 -31.72 -36.40 48.16
C PRO A 350 -32.24 -37.65 47.40
N ARG A 351 -32.08 -38.82 48.01
CA ARG A 351 -32.42 -40.15 47.47
C ARG A 351 -33.86 -40.59 47.80
N HIS A 352 -34.53 -41.30 46.88
CA HIS A 352 -35.58 -42.31 47.11
C HIS A 352 -35.63 -43.26 45.86
N SER A 353 -35.30 -44.56 45.96
CA SER A 353 -36.21 -45.74 46.05
C SER A 353 -37.28 -45.82 44.92
N GLU A 354 -37.48 -46.87 44.09
CA GLU A 354 -37.07 -48.30 44.04
C GLU A 354 -37.10 -48.85 42.56
N PRO A 355 -36.90 -50.17 42.21
CA PRO A 355 -36.27 -50.58 40.93
C PRO A 355 -37.19 -51.39 39.93
N PRO A 356 -36.74 -52.32 39.02
CA PRO A 356 -37.11 -52.28 37.58
C PRO A 356 -37.87 -53.54 37.05
N PRO A 357 -38.13 -53.68 35.73
CA PRO A 357 -37.28 -54.63 34.98
C PRO A 357 -37.02 -54.34 33.48
N ARG A 358 -35.75 -54.57 33.09
CA ARG A 358 -35.24 -55.31 31.90
C ARG A 358 -36.12 -55.38 30.63
N HIS A 359 -35.52 -54.98 29.50
CA HIS A 359 -35.17 -55.95 28.45
C HIS A 359 -33.82 -55.60 27.81
N SER A 360 -33.14 -56.61 27.28
CA SER A 360 -31.76 -56.56 26.78
C SER A 360 -31.71 -56.35 25.28
N GLU A 361 -30.80 -55.52 24.79
CA GLU A 361 -30.19 -55.74 23.48
C GLU A 361 -28.75 -55.24 23.41
N ARG A 362 -28.02 -55.72 22.39
CA ARG A 362 -26.55 -55.76 22.38
C ARG A 362 -25.91 -54.43 22.03
N SER A 363 -24.73 -54.23 22.62
CA SER A 363 -23.66 -53.33 22.22
C SER A 363 -23.60 -53.02 20.71
N GLU A 364 -23.88 -51.77 20.35
CA GLU A 364 -23.31 -51.13 19.16
C GLU A 364 -22.00 -50.45 19.56
N GLU A 365 -20.89 -50.85 18.92
CA GLU A 365 -19.67 -50.04 18.93
C GLU A 365 -19.84 -48.89 17.92
N SER A 366 -20.14 -47.69 18.42
CA SER A 366 -20.18 -46.46 17.62
C SER A 366 -19.11 -45.46 18.11
N PRO A 367 -17.90 -45.47 17.51
CA PRO A 367 -16.79 -44.63 17.97
C PRO A 367 -16.72 -43.29 17.19
N LEU A 368 -17.79 -42.49 17.19
CA LEU A 368 -17.80 -41.18 16.51
C LEU A 368 -18.61 -40.07 17.24
N HIS A 369 -18.44 -39.94 18.56
CA HIS A 369 -18.78 -38.68 19.25
C HIS A 369 -17.64 -37.67 19.09
N VAL A 370 -17.67 -36.90 17.99
CA VAL A 370 -16.82 -35.72 17.79
C VAL A 370 -17.39 -34.54 18.58
N SER A 371 -17.18 -34.55 19.91
CA SER A 371 -17.56 -33.44 20.78
C SER A 371 -16.50 -32.33 20.77
N SER A 372 -16.56 -31.46 19.75
CA SER A 372 -16.03 -30.08 19.82
C SER A 372 -16.63 -29.22 18.70
N PRO A 373 -17.76 -28.52 18.96
CA PRO A 373 -18.33 -27.51 18.05
C PRO A 373 -17.75 -26.10 18.30
N THR A 374 -16.74 -25.96 19.16
CA THR A 374 -16.01 -24.72 19.47
C THR A 374 -14.85 -24.52 18.50
N GLY A 375 -14.66 -23.30 17.99
CA GLY A 375 -13.41 -22.92 17.34
C GLY A 375 -12.16 -23.18 18.20
N TYR A 376 -11.01 -23.35 17.56
CA TYR A 376 -9.75 -23.71 18.23
C TYR A 376 -9.23 -22.60 19.14
N THR A 377 -9.55 -22.72 20.43
CA THR A 377 -9.00 -21.86 21.49
C THR A 377 -7.59 -22.33 21.84
N TYR A 378 -6.70 -21.40 22.20
CA TYR A 378 -5.31 -21.72 22.57
C TYR A 378 -5.28 -22.60 23.82
N ASP A 379 -4.71 -23.80 23.67
CA ASP A 379 -4.60 -24.84 24.71
C ASP A 379 -3.29 -25.62 24.48
N PRO A 380 -2.14 -25.10 24.94
CA PRO A 380 -0.82 -25.65 24.63
C PRO A 380 -0.55 -26.99 25.30
N ASP A 381 -1.23 -27.29 26.42
CA ASP A 381 -1.06 -28.56 27.13
C ASP A 381 -1.83 -29.68 26.44
N ARG A 382 -3.10 -29.45 26.06
CA ARG A 382 -3.85 -30.40 25.22
C ARG A 382 -3.21 -30.56 23.83
N ALA A 383 -2.65 -29.49 23.26
CA ALA A 383 -1.87 -29.59 22.03
C ALA A 383 -0.68 -30.56 22.19
N ARG A 384 0.10 -30.40 23.27
CA ARG A 384 1.24 -31.28 23.56
C ARG A 384 0.80 -32.72 23.78
N ASP A 385 -0.26 -32.98 24.55
CA ASP A 385 -0.78 -34.34 24.77
C ASP A 385 -1.19 -35.03 23.47
N LEU A 386 -1.88 -34.31 22.57
CA LEU A 386 -2.24 -34.83 21.26
C LEU A 386 -1.01 -35.09 20.38
N LEU A 387 -0.01 -34.21 20.38
CA LEU A 387 1.25 -34.40 19.63
C LEU A 387 2.13 -35.54 20.18
N LEU A 388 2.09 -35.79 21.49
CA LEU A 388 2.78 -36.91 22.14
C LEU A 388 2.07 -38.26 21.91
N SER A 389 0.75 -38.24 21.73
CA SER A 389 -0.02 -39.45 21.37
C SER A 389 0.30 -39.97 19.96
N GLN A 390 0.83 -39.11 19.09
CA GLN A 390 1.22 -39.41 17.71
C GLN A 390 2.61 -40.07 17.68
N ARG A 391 2.68 -41.34 17.26
CA ARG A 391 3.96 -42.11 17.27
C ARG A 391 5.01 -41.65 16.24
N ASP A 392 4.62 -40.85 15.24
CA ASP A 392 5.47 -40.48 14.08
C ASP A 392 6.10 -39.06 14.20
N THR A 393 5.79 -38.30 15.25
CA THR A 393 6.24 -36.88 15.40
C THR A 393 7.71 -36.72 15.79
N SER A 394 8.36 -37.77 16.31
CA SER A 394 9.60 -37.63 17.10
C SER A 394 10.90 -37.31 16.33
N ARG A 395 10.91 -37.20 14.99
CA ARG A 395 12.17 -37.11 14.19
C ARG A 395 12.13 -36.31 12.87
N ARG A 396 11.10 -35.52 12.56
CA ARG A 396 11.05 -34.73 11.30
C ARG A 396 10.92 -33.24 11.57
N SER A 397 11.91 -32.47 11.11
CA SER A 397 11.79 -31.02 10.92
C SER A 397 10.78 -30.75 9.80
N LEU A 398 9.74 -29.98 10.09
CA LEU A 398 8.67 -29.63 9.14
C LEU A 398 9.00 -28.31 8.48
N LYS A 399 8.89 -28.24 7.14
CA LYS A 399 9.22 -27.03 6.41
C LYS A 399 8.01 -26.09 6.30
N LEU A 400 8.15 -24.90 6.88
CA LEU A 400 7.17 -23.84 6.82
C LEU A 400 7.56 -22.83 5.73
N TYR A 401 6.85 -22.91 4.60
CA TYR A 401 7.10 -22.09 3.43
C TYR A 401 6.40 -20.72 3.54
N GLN A 402 7.11 -19.66 3.15
CA GLN A 402 6.57 -18.30 3.06
C GLN A 402 7.22 -17.49 1.94
N SER A 403 6.55 -16.42 1.52
CA SER A 403 7.09 -15.47 0.53
C SER A 403 8.25 -14.65 1.10
N ALA A 404 9.05 -14.03 0.24
CA ALA A 404 10.16 -13.15 0.61
C ALA A 404 9.70 -11.77 1.15
N ASP A 405 8.62 -11.76 1.92
CA ASP A 405 8.05 -10.58 2.58
C ASP A 405 8.45 -10.55 4.06
N ARG A 406 8.66 -9.34 4.60
CA ARG A 406 9.09 -9.16 6.00
C ARG A 406 7.96 -9.43 6.98
N ARG A 407 6.72 -9.02 6.68
CA ARG A 407 5.57 -9.22 7.56
C ARG A 407 5.20 -10.69 7.64
N ALA A 408 5.31 -11.41 6.52
CA ALA A 408 5.21 -12.87 6.49
C ALA A 408 6.27 -13.52 7.39
N LEU A 409 7.54 -13.07 7.35
CA LEU A 409 8.58 -13.59 8.25
C LEU A 409 8.21 -13.40 9.73
N GLU A 410 7.86 -12.18 10.15
CA GLU A 410 7.47 -11.85 11.54
C GLU A 410 6.27 -12.70 12.03
N ILE A 411 5.30 -13.00 11.16
CA ILE A 411 4.18 -13.92 11.46
C ILE A 411 4.68 -15.37 11.60
N THR A 412 5.54 -15.83 10.68
CA THR A 412 6.01 -17.22 10.68
C THR A 412 6.99 -17.54 11.81
N GLU A 413 7.81 -16.60 12.25
CA GLU A 413 8.65 -16.72 13.45
C GLU A 413 7.79 -16.81 14.73
N ALA A 414 6.72 -16.00 14.81
CA ALA A 414 5.77 -16.08 15.92
C ALA A 414 5.03 -17.44 15.95
N ILE A 415 4.63 -17.97 14.78
CA ILE A 415 4.05 -19.32 14.66
C ILE A 415 5.07 -20.39 15.04
N GLN A 416 6.30 -20.32 14.53
CA GLN A 416 7.40 -21.24 14.84
C GLN A 416 7.61 -21.36 16.35
N TYR A 417 7.70 -20.23 17.06
CA TYR A 417 7.84 -20.20 18.52
C TYR A 417 6.75 -21.00 19.27
N TYR A 418 5.49 -20.89 18.83
CA TYR A 418 4.39 -21.65 19.43
C TYR A 418 4.48 -23.15 19.14
N LEU A 419 4.88 -23.53 17.92
CA LEU A 419 5.01 -24.93 17.51
C LEU A 419 6.21 -25.62 18.15
N GLU A 420 7.35 -24.94 18.27
CA GLU A 420 8.53 -25.42 19.00
C GLU A 420 8.22 -25.64 20.49
N LYS A 421 7.45 -24.74 21.11
CA LYS A 421 6.94 -24.93 22.50
C LYS A 421 5.96 -26.09 22.66
N ALA A 422 5.28 -26.49 21.60
CA ALA A 422 4.44 -27.67 21.56
C ALA A 422 5.23 -28.97 21.27
N GLY A 423 6.52 -28.85 20.91
CA GLY A 423 7.43 -29.98 20.68
C GLY A 423 7.69 -30.32 19.21
N LEU A 424 7.39 -29.40 18.27
CA LEU A 424 7.64 -29.59 16.84
C LEU A 424 8.91 -28.86 16.39
N ASP A 425 9.76 -29.53 15.62
CA ASP A 425 10.89 -28.93 14.91
C ASP A 425 10.36 -28.29 13.60
N ILE A 426 10.53 -26.97 13.46
CA ILE A 426 10.03 -26.19 12.31
C ILE A 426 11.20 -25.49 11.62
N GLN A 427 11.33 -25.67 10.31
CA GLN A 427 12.28 -24.95 9.47
C GLN A 427 11.53 -23.93 8.59
N ILE A 428 11.76 -22.63 8.79
CA ILE A 428 11.23 -21.60 7.88
C ILE A 428 11.98 -21.65 6.54
N VAL A 429 11.22 -21.68 5.44
CA VAL A 429 11.72 -21.66 4.05
C VAL A 429 11.16 -20.42 3.35
N GLN A 430 12.02 -19.43 3.13
CA GLN A 430 11.66 -18.18 2.46
C GLN A 430 11.99 -18.25 0.96
N LEU A 431 11.00 -17.94 0.11
CA LEU A 431 11.13 -17.97 -1.35
C LEU A 431 10.55 -16.71 -2.01
N GLU A 432 11.07 -16.30 -3.16
CA GLU A 432 10.42 -15.28 -4.00
C GLU A 432 8.98 -15.72 -4.36
N TRP A 433 8.05 -14.77 -4.49
CA TRP A 433 6.62 -15.03 -4.66
C TRP A 433 6.25 -16.04 -5.75
N THR A 434 6.94 -16.04 -6.88
CA THR A 434 6.69 -16.99 -7.97
C THR A 434 7.17 -18.39 -7.60
N ALA A 435 8.38 -18.52 -7.07
CA ALA A 435 8.93 -19.79 -6.58
C ALA A 435 8.12 -20.36 -5.39
N PHE A 436 7.68 -19.50 -4.47
CA PHE A 436 6.82 -19.84 -3.34
C PHE A 436 5.48 -20.42 -3.81
N LYS A 437 4.76 -19.69 -4.68
CA LYS A 437 3.48 -20.18 -5.23
C LYS A 437 3.65 -21.49 -5.97
N GLN A 438 4.74 -21.65 -6.73
CA GLN A 438 5.00 -22.90 -7.45
C GLN A 438 5.19 -24.06 -6.45
N ALA A 439 6.09 -23.93 -5.47
CA ALA A 439 6.32 -24.96 -4.46
C ALA A 439 5.05 -25.34 -3.68
N VAL A 440 4.17 -24.37 -3.39
CA VAL A 440 2.88 -24.64 -2.74
C VAL A 440 1.87 -25.32 -3.70
N ASN A 441 1.81 -24.89 -4.97
CA ASN A 441 0.92 -25.49 -5.98
C ASN A 441 1.35 -26.92 -6.36
N ASP A 442 2.65 -27.21 -6.35
CA ASP A 442 3.24 -28.51 -6.71
C ASP A 442 3.24 -29.49 -5.51
N GLY A 443 2.96 -29.00 -4.29
CA GLY A 443 2.85 -29.80 -3.07
C GLY A 443 4.16 -30.00 -2.30
N ASP A 444 5.23 -29.28 -2.67
CA ASP A 444 6.54 -29.35 -2.00
C ASP A 444 6.51 -28.83 -0.56
N ALA A 445 5.62 -27.87 -0.25
CA ALA A 445 5.44 -27.36 1.11
C ALA A 445 4.86 -28.41 2.08
N ASP A 446 5.29 -28.39 3.35
CA ASP A 446 4.67 -29.17 4.43
C ASP A 446 3.61 -28.28 5.12
N LEU A 447 4.07 -27.11 5.56
CA LEU A 447 3.27 -25.99 6.05
C LEU A 447 3.49 -24.78 5.13
N PHE A 448 2.47 -23.93 4.93
CA PHE A 448 2.63 -22.69 4.17
C PHE A 448 1.74 -21.55 4.68
N LEU A 449 2.26 -20.32 4.74
CA LEU A 449 1.47 -19.15 5.11
C LEU A 449 0.82 -18.53 3.86
N LEU A 450 -0.51 -18.44 3.82
CA LEU A 450 -1.26 -17.78 2.76
C LEU A 450 -2.48 -17.02 3.29
N SER A 451 -3.13 -16.28 2.40
CA SER A 451 -4.43 -15.65 2.62
C SER A 451 -5.33 -15.83 1.41
N TRP A 452 -6.62 -16.05 1.63
CA TRP A 452 -7.66 -16.02 0.60
C TRP A 452 -8.50 -14.74 0.76
N TYR A 453 -8.89 -14.10 -0.35
CA TYR A 453 -9.77 -12.92 -0.39
C TYR A 453 -10.98 -13.24 -1.27
N ALA A 454 -12.14 -12.68 -0.94
CA ALA A 454 -13.38 -12.92 -1.67
C ALA A 454 -13.32 -12.34 -3.10
N ASP A 455 -13.52 -13.20 -4.12
CA ASP A 455 -13.83 -12.74 -5.48
C ASP A 455 -15.29 -12.25 -5.60
N TYR A 456 -16.18 -12.81 -4.77
CA TYR A 456 -17.61 -12.46 -4.61
C TYR A 456 -18.08 -12.86 -3.19
N PRO A 457 -19.12 -12.21 -2.63
CA PRO A 457 -19.44 -12.29 -1.21
C PRO A 457 -20.44 -13.42 -0.87
N ASP A 458 -20.09 -14.67 -1.18
CA ASP A 458 -20.82 -15.87 -0.74
C ASP A 458 -19.85 -16.86 -0.07
N ALA A 459 -20.31 -17.60 0.95
CA ALA A 459 -19.51 -18.60 1.66
C ALA A 459 -18.92 -19.68 0.73
N GLU A 460 -19.56 -19.98 -0.41
CA GLU A 460 -19.03 -20.87 -1.45
C GLU A 460 -17.59 -20.51 -1.83
N ASN A 461 -17.29 -19.20 -1.96
CA ASN A 461 -15.98 -18.73 -2.40
C ASN A 461 -14.84 -19.10 -1.43
N PHE A 462 -15.16 -19.41 -0.17
CA PHE A 462 -14.24 -19.88 0.87
C PHE A 462 -14.29 -21.40 1.09
N LEU A 463 -15.17 -22.10 0.39
CA LEU A 463 -15.41 -23.53 0.54
C LEU A 463 -15.06 -24.32 -0.73
N PHE A 464 -15.56 -23.93 -1.90
CA PHE A 464 -15.31 -24.65 -3.15
C PHE A 464 -13.89 -24.44 -3.71
N PRO A 465 -13.39 -23.21 -3.95
CA PRO A 465 -12.11 -23.03 -4.65
C PRO A 465 -10.92 -23.61 -3.86
N VAL A 466 -10.99 -23.55 -2.53
CA VAL A 466 -9.86 -23.80 -1.63
C VAL A 466 -9.89 -25.15 -0.91
N PHE A 467 -11.02 -25.87 -0.89
CA PHE A 467 -11.11 -27.19 -0.23
C PHE A 467 -11.72 -28.31 -1.09
N HIS A 468 -12.46 -28.00 -2.16
CA HIS A 468 -13.04 -29.06 -3.00
C HIS A 468 -11.94 -29.90 -3.66
N SER A 469 -12.11 -31.22 -3.73
CA SER A 469 -11.05 -32.13 -4.20
C SER A 469 -10.70 -32.01 -5.68
N SER A 470 -11.59 -31.42 -6.51
CA SER A 470 -11.29 -31.11 -7.92
C SER A 470 -10.27 -29.99 -8.13
N ASN A 471 -10.01 -29.17 -7.10
CA ASN A 471 -9.35 -27.88 -7.24
C ASN A 471 -7.89 -27.90 -6.75
N TRP A 472 -7.24 -29.06 -6.70
CA TRP A 472 -5.89 -29.21 -6.15
C TRP A 472 -4.82 -28.33 -6.82
N GLY A 473 -3.83 -27.91 -6.01
CA GLY A 473 -2.65 -27.17 -6.45
C GLY A 473 -2.99 -25.79 -7.00
N ALA A 474 -2.58 -25.53 -8.25
CA ALA A 474 -2.76 -24.22 -8.91
C ALA A 474 -4.23 -23.77 -9.02
N SER A 475 -5.18 -24.71 -9.04
CA SER A 475 -6.61 -24.44 -9.14
C SER A 475 -7.24 -23.89 -7.84
N GLY A 476 -6.54 -23.94 -6.70
CA GLY A 476 -6.95 -23.25 -5.45
C GLY A 476 -6.69 -24.04 -4.16
N ASN A 477 -7.07 -25.32 -4.11
CA ASN A 477 -6.91 -26.24 -2.97
C ASN A 477 -5.45 -26.68 -2.83
N ARG A 478 -4.64 -25.77 -2.29
CA ARG A 478 -3.21 -25.94 -1.99
C ARG A 478 -2.94 -26.83 -0.78
N SER A 479 -3.96 -27.14 0.00
CA SER A 479 -3.86 -28.10 1.11
C SER A 479 -3.94 -29.55 0.66
N PHE A 480 -4.28 -29.81 -0.63
CA PHE A 480 -4.56 -31.15 -1.15
C PHE A 480 -5.57 -31.91 -0.28
N TYR A 481 -6.51 -31.15 0.30
CA TYR A 481 -7.57 -31.68 1.14
C TYR A 481 -8.58 -32.44 0.28
N ARG A 482 -9.14 -33.51 0.83
CA ARG A 482 -10.13 -34.34 0.17
C ARG A 482 -11.04 -34.99 1.19
N ASN A 483 -12.32 -34.68 1.11
CA ASN A 483 -13.36 -35.34 1.89
C ASN A 483 -14.61 -35.49 0.99
N PRO A 484 -15.01 -36.72 0.59
CA PRO A 484 -16.15 -36.92 -0.30
C PRO A 484 -17.49 -36.41 0.24
N GLN A 485 -17.65 -36.35 1.58
CA GLN A 485 -18.85 -35.78 2.20
C GLN A 485 -18.83 -34.25 2.09
N PHE A 486 -17.67 -33.61 2.27
CA PHE A 486 -17.50 -32.17 2.01
C PHE A 486 -17.79 -31.83 0.55
N ASP A 487 -17.17 -32.54 -0.39
CA ASP A 487 -17.38 -32.36 -1.83
C ASP A 487 -18.87 -32.48 -2.19
N SER A 488 -19.56 -33.51 -1.66
CA SER A 488 -20.99 -33.72 -1.87
C SER A 488 -21.88 -32.61 -1.28
N LEU A 489 -21.53 -32.03 -0.13
CA LEU A 489 -22.27 -30.91 0.46
C LEU A 489 -22.15 -29.65 -0.40
N ILE A 490 -20.96 -29.37 -0.93
CA ILE A 490 -20.72 -28.23 -1.83
C ILE A 490 -21.41 -28.43 -3.18
N GLU A 491 -21.33 -29.63 -3.78
CA GLU A 491 -22.07 -29.94 -5.01
C GLU A 491 -23.60 -29.83 -4.86
N GLN A 492 -24.13 -30.15 -3.67
CA GLN A 492 -25.55 -29.95 -3.35
C GLN A 492 -25.87 -28.45 -3.21
N ALA A 493 -25.07 -27.70 -2.46
CA ALA A 493 -25.27 -26.27 -2.25
C ALA A 493 -25.18 -25.47 -3.55
N GLN A 494 -24.25 -25.80 -4.45
CA GLN A 494 -24.15 -25.21 -5.79
C GLN A 494 -25.41 -25.45 -6.65
N ARG A 495 -26.23 -26.48 -6.37
CA ARG A 495 -27.48 -26.77 -7.11
C ARG A 495 -28.73 -26.27 -6.40
N GLU A 496 -28.61 -25.80 -5.16
CA GLU A 496 -29.72 -25.40 -4.31
C GLU A 496 -30.10 -23.94 -4.57
N ILE A 497 -31.35 -23.71 -5.00
CA ILE A 497 -31.85 -22.39 -5.37
C ILE A 497 -32.39 -21.66 -4.13
N ASP A 498 -32.91 -22.40 -3.13
CA ASP A 498 -33.37 -21.81 -1.87
C ASP A 498 -32.17 -21.35 -1.03
N PRO A 499 -32.00 -20.03 -0.78
CA PRO A 499 -30.88 -19.51 -0.01
C PRO A 499 -30.83 -20.10 1.42
N GLN A 500 -31.97 -20.37 2.06
CA GLN A 500 -31.96 -20.93 3.42
C GLN A 500 -31.39 -22.34 3.44
N ARG A 501 -31.79 -23.16 2.46
CA ARG A 501 -31.28 -24.53 2.32
C ARG A 501 -29.82 -24.56 1.86
N ARG A 502 -29.43 -23.64 0.96
CA ARG A 502 -28.06 -23.43 0.50
C ARG A 502 -27.12 -23.05 1.66
N PHE A 503 -27.51 -22.07 2.47
CA PHE A 503 -26.75 -21.65 3.66
C PHE A 503 -26.63 -22.79 4.69
N PHE A 504 -27.69 -23.55 4.95
CA PHE A 504 -27.60 -24.72 5.83
C PHE A 504 -26.53 -25.73 5.35
N LEU A 505 -26.46 -25.99 4.03
CA LEU A 505 -25.44 -26.88 3.44
C LEU A 505 -24.02 -26.32 3.59
N TYR A 506 -23.81 -25.02 3.37
CA TYR A 506 -22.52 -24.37 3.64
C TYR A 506 -22.12 -24.49 5.12
N GLN A 507 -23.04 -24.31 6.06
CA GLN A 507 -22.76 -24.48 7.50
C GLN A 507 -22.38 -25.92 7.87
N GLN A 508 -22.96 -26.94 7.22
CA GLN A 508 -22.52 -28.32 7.41
C GLN A 508 -21.11 -28.56 6.84
N ALA A 509 -20.81 -28.01 5.65
CA ALA A 509 -19.51 -28.11 5.02
C ALA A 509 -18.43 -27.37 5.84
N GLU A 510 -18.73 -26.17 6.35
CA GLU A 510 -17.88 -25.37 7.23
C GLU A 510 -17.55 -26.14 8.53
N LYS A 511 -18.55 -26.77 9.17
CA LYS A 511 -18.33 -27.61 10.34
C LYS A 511 -17.38 -28.78 10.05
N LEU A 512 -17.59 -29.47 8.93
CA LEU A 512 -16.78 -30.63 8.55
C LEU A 512 -15.31 -30.22 8.29
N VAL A 513 -15.08 -29.18 7.49
CA VAL A 513 -13.72 -28.70 7.20
C VAL A 513 -13.06 -28.09 8.43
N THR A 514 -13.81 -27.41 9.29
CA THR A 514 -13.27 -26.88 10.55
C THR A 514 -12.88 -28.01 11.50
N ALA A 515 -13.68 -29.09 11.61
CA ALA A 515 -13.38 -30.26 12.42
C ALA A 515 -12.17 -31.08 11.91
N GLU A 516 -11.96 -31.14 10.58
CA GLU A 516 -10.79 -31.80 9.98
C GLU A 516 -9.57 -30.89 9.85
N ALA A 517 -9.72 -29.58 10.03
CA ALA A 517 -8.66 -28.59 10.12
C ALA A 517 -7.55 -28.70 9.04
N PRO A 518 -7.85 -28.68 7.73
CA PRO A 518 -6.80 -28.63 6.68
C PRO A 518 -5.98 -27.33 6.71
N TRP A 519 -6.42 -26.33 7.49
CA TRP A 519 -5.71 -25.11 7.82
C TRP A 519 -5.61 -24.93 9.35
N VAL A 520 -4.64 -24.13 9.79
CA VAL A 520 -4.83 -23.26 10.95
C VAL A 520 -5.54 -22.01 10.48
N PHE A 521 -6.80 -21.84 10.86
CA PHE A 521 -7.55 -20.60 10.62
C PHE A 521 -6.93 -19.51 11.52
N LEU A 522 -6.28 -18.48 10.94
CA LEU A 522 -5.54 -17.50 11.73
C LEU A 522 -6.42 -16.31 12.10
N TRP A 523 -6.79 -15.48 11.10
CA TRP A 523 -7.58 -14.27 11.28
C TRP A 523 -8.15 -13.72 9.98
N HIS A 524 -9.17 -12.87 10.12
CA HIS A 524 -9.68 -11.99 9.07
C HIS A 524 -9.05 -10.60 9.27
N ARG A 525 -8.34 -10.06 8.26
CA ARG A 525 -7.73 -8.73 8.34
C ARG A 525 -8.81 -7.66 8.45
N THR A 526 -8.61 -6.65 9.30
CA THR A 526 -9.48 -5.48 9.42
C THR A 526 -8.82 -4.30 8.73
N ASP A 527 -9.53 -3.68 7.79
CA ASP A 527 -9.06 -2.54 7.03
C ASP A 527 -9.61 -1.25 7.63
N PHE A 528 -8.77 -0.22 7.66
CA PHE A 528 -9.07 1.08 8.27
C PHE A 528 -8.94 2.17 7.22
N PHE A 529 -9.87 3.12 7.26
CA PHE A 529 -9.98 4.22 6.31
C PHE A 529 -10.11 5.53 7.06
N LEU A 530 -9.40 6.56 6.61
CA LEU A 530 -9.58 7.93 7.07
C LEU A 530 -10.27 8.76 5.99
N THR A 531 -11.16 9.62 6.43
CA THR A 531 -11.87 10.60 5.61
C THR A 531 -11.53 12.01 6.08
N GLN A 532 -11.46 12.98 5.18
CA GLN A 532 -11.37 14.38 5.58
C GLN A 532 -12.69 14.84 6.23
N PRO A 533 -12.68 15.87 7.10
CA PRO A 533 -13.89 16.35 7.77
C PRO A 533 -15.00 16.86 6.83
N TRP A 534 -14.67 17.20 5.59
CA TRP A 534 -15.62 17.65 4.55
C TRP A 534 -16.17 16.51 3.68
N VAL A 535 -15.74 15.26 3.89
CA VAL A 535 -16.24 14.10 3.14
C VAL A 535 -17.41 13.48 3.89
N THR A 536 -18.56 13.36 3.21
CA THR A 536 -19.75 12.71 3.74
C THR A 536 -20.23 11.58 2.81
N GLY A 537 -21.04 10.66 3.33
CA GLY A 537 -21.56 9.52 2.57
C GLY A 537 -20.59 8.36 2.31
N PHE A 538 -19.27 8.53 2.51
CA PHE A 538 -18.30 7.43 2.39
C PHE A 538 -18.53 6.32 3.42
N LYS A 539 -18.52 5.08 2.93
CA LYS A 539 -18.53 3.85 3.70
C LYS A 539 -17.45 2.91 3.14
N PRO A 540 -16.61 2.28 3.97
CA PRO A 540 -15.70 1.22 3.53
C PRO A 540 -16.43 0.12 2.74
N PRO A 541 -16.05 -0.16 1.48
CA PRO A 541 -16.70 -1.18 0.66
C PRO A 541 -16.44 -2.58 1.24
N ALA A 542 -17.47 -3.44 1.20
CA ALA A 542 -17.35 -4.84 1.66
C ALA A 542 -16.48 -5.65 0.70
N ILE A 543 -16.70 -5.38 -0.59
CA ILE A 543 -16.01 -5.96 -1.72
C ILE A 543 -15.67 -4.80 -2.65
N TYR A 544 -14.47 -4.84 -3.24
CA TYR A 544 -13.84 -3.73 -3.95
C TYR A 544 -14.66 -3.11 -5.10
N ASN A 545 -15.66 -3.82 -5.61
CA ASN A 545 -16.56 -3.40 -6.68
C ASN A 545 -18.01 -3.08 -6.23
N SER A 546 -18.33 -3.07 -4.93
CA SER A 546 -19.66 -2.64 -4.45
C SER A 546 -19.85 -1.12 -4.49
N ASP A 547 -18.77 -0.36 -4.34
CA ASP A 547 -18.79 1.10 -4.40
C ASP A 547 -18.62 1.61 -5.86
N ASN A 548 -19.72 2.10 -6.43
CA ASN A 548 -19.74 2.75 -7.75
C ASN A 548 -19.41 4.26 -7.70
N GLY A 549 -19.15 4.83 -6.51
CA GLY A 549 -18.79 6.24 -6.30
C GLY A 549 -19.96 7.23 -6.33
N THR A 550 -21.22 6.78 -6.27
CA THR A 550 -22.39 7.68 -6.29
C THR A 550 -22.64 8.38 -4.96
N THR A 551 -22.40 7.68 -3.84
CA THR A 551 -22.79 8.07 -2.47
C THR A 551 -21.88 9.08 -1.79
N VAL A 552 -20.63 9.22 -2.24
CA VAL A 552 -19.64 10.12 -1.62
C VAL A 552 -19.91 11.56 -2.04
N ALA A 553 -20.14 12.42 -1.05
CA ALA A 553 -20.31 13.85 -1.21
C ALA A 553 -19.15 14.62 -0.55
N ILE A 554 -18.96 15.86 -1.02
CA ILE A 554 -18.00 16.79 -0.45
C ILE A 554 -18.78 18.04 -0.03
N GLU A 555 -18.77 18.34 1.26
CA GLU A 555 -19.45 19.49 1.84
C GLU A 555 -18.51 20.70 1.88
N HIS A 556 -18.98 21.85 1.41
CA HIS A 556 -18.21 23.09 1.52
C HIS A 556 -18.10 23.51 3.00
N PRO A 557 -16.89 23.67 3.56
CA PRO A 557 -16.75 24.22 4.91
C PRO A 557 -17.31 25.64 4.98
N HIS A 558 -18.21 25.90 5.94
CA HIS A 558 -18.66 27.26 6.22
C HIS A 558 -17.47 28.17 6.60
N GLU A 559 -17.52 29.44 6.18
CA GLU A 559 -16.43 30.40 6.31
C GLU A 559 -16.02 30.62 7.78
N GLY A 560 -14.88 30.06 8.20
CA GLY A 560 -14.43 30.17 9.60
C GLY A 560 -12.93 30.00 9.89
N ALA A 561 -12.08 29.65 8.91
CA ALA A 561 -10.66 29.34 9.14
C ALA A 561 -9.72 30.19 8.24
N SER A 562 -9.40 31.40 8.69
CA SER A 562 -8.58 32.39 7.96
C SER A 562 -7.07 32.09 7.95
N SER A 563 -6.39 32.42 6.84
CA SER A 563 -4.91 32.51 6.76
C SER A 563 -4.45 33.81 6.10
N ARG A 564 -3.29 34.35 6.52
CA ARG A 564 -2.57 35.56 6.05
C ARG A 564 -1.26 35.14 5.33
N ALA A 565 -0.56 35.89 4.44
CA ALA A 565 -0.82 37.15 3.70
C ALA A 565 0.22 37.33 2.53
N SER A 566 0.91 38.49 2.37
CA SER A 566 1.20 39.14 1.06
C SER A 566 2.68 39.21 0.55
N VAL A 567 3.07 40.36 -0.07
CA VAL A 567 3.52 40.47 -1.49
C VAL A 567 4.06 41.91 -1.83
N ALA A 568 4.75 42.08 -2.99
CA ALA A 568 5.36 43.30 -3.63
C ALA A 568 6.71 43.89 -3.07
N GLY A 569 7.83 44.06 -3.81
CA GLY A 569 8.33 43.46 -5.08
C GLY A 569 9.51 44.18 -5.83
N TRP A 570 10.47 43.42 -6.40
CA TRP A 570 11.53 43.82 -7.39
C TRP A 570 12.66 44.78 -6.87
N LEU A 571 13.86 45.01 -7.46
CA LEU A 571 14.49 44.87 -8.81
C LEU A 571 15.98 44.39 -8.75
N LEU A 572 16.51 43.86 -9.88
CA LEU A 572 17.91 43.80 -10.44
C LEU A 572 19.16 43.62 -9.51
N LEU A 573 20.01 42.57 -9.61
CA LEU A 573 21.02 42.21 -10.66
C LEU A 573 22.10 43.30 -10.87
N THR A 574 23.43 43.12 -10.69
CA THR A 574 24.40 41.97 -10.71
C THR A 574 25.68 42.34 -9.89
N PRO A 575 26.72 41.49 -9.64
CA PRO A 575 26.99 40.12 -10.11
C PRO A 575 27.10 39.04 -8.99
N ILE A 576 26.98 37.77 -9.39
CA ILE A 576 26.45 36.70 -8.51
C ILE A 576 27.49 35.78 -7.82
N VAL A 577 28.79 35.82 -8.17
CA VAL A 577 29.77 34.83 -7.65
C VAL A 577 30.72 35.37 -6.58
N VAL A 578 30.80 36.69 -6.36
CA VAL A 578 31.68 37.30 -5.33
C VAL A 578 30.90 37.81 -4.11
N VAL A 579 29.63 38.18 -4.27
CA VAL A 579 28.80 38.69 -3.17
C VAL A 579 28.37 37.58 -2.20
N PHE A 580 28.33 36.31 -2.63
CA PHE A 580 27.89 35.19 -1.79
C PHE A 580 28.81 34.92 -0.58
N SER A 581 30.09 35.31 -0.64
CA SER A 581 31.04 35.12 0.47
C SER A 581 31.11 36.31 1.44
N VAL A 582 30.76 37.52 0.98
CA VAL A 582 30.95 38.78 1.73
C VAL A 582 29.61 39.42 2.14
N GLY A 583 28.58 39.31 1.31
CA GLY A 583 27.23 39.81 1.58
C GLY A 583 26.44 38.93 2.55
N PHE A 584 26.77 37.64 2.68
CA PHE A 584 26.05 36.70 3.55
C PHE A 584 26.21 37.06 5.04
N GLY A 585 27.43 37.40 5.47
CA GLY A 585 27.67 37.94 6.82
C GLY A 585 26.96 39.28 7.06
N TYR A 586 26.87 40.14 6.04
CA TYR A 586 26.19 41.44 6.14
C TYR A 586 24.66 41.34 6.14
N LEU A 587 24.08 40.21 5.70
CA LEU A 587 22.63 39.95 5.76
C LEU A 587 22.19 39.42 7.13
N ILE A 588 22.98 38.51 7.73
CA ILE A 588 22.72 37.91 9.05
C ILE A 588 22.74 38.98 10.16
N LEU A 589 23.55 40.04 9.98
CA LEU A 589 23.64 41.17 10.92
C LEU A 589 22.49 42.20 10.79
N ARG A 590 21.46 41.97 9.96
CA ARG A 590 20.32 42.89 9.86
C ARG A 590 19.29 42.61 10.97
N PRO A 591 18.93 43.61 11.81
CA PRO A 591 18.06 43.40 12.96
C PRO A 591 16.63 42.93 12.60
N ALA A 592 16.17 43.16 11.37
CA ALA A 592 14.87 42.67 10.89
C ALA A 592 14.79 41.14 10.72
N LEU A 593 15.92 40.44 10.52
CA LEU A 593 15.94 38.98 10.35
C LEU A 593 16.22 38.22 11.67
N LEU A 594 16.75 38.90 12.70
CA LEU A 594 17.04 38.28 13.99
C LEU A 594 15.80 37.64 14.66
N PRO A 595 14.59 38.24 14.67
CA PRO A 595 13.41 37.60 15.25
C PRO A 595 12.98 36.33 14.51
N PHE A 596 13.15 36.31 13.18
CA PHE A 596 12.85 35.15 12.35
C PHE A 596 13.81 33.99 12.65
N ILE A 597 15.13 34.27 12.64
CA ILE A 597 16.18 33.29 12.94
C ILE A 597 16.02 32.76 14.37
N ALA A 598 15.83 33.64 15.36
CA ALA A 598 15.64 33.26 16.75
C ALA A 598 14.40 32.35 16.95
N ARG A 599 13.28 32.67 16.28
CA ARG A 599 12.07 31.84 16.30
C ARG A 599 12.31 30.46 15.66
N ARG A 600 13.04 30.39 14.54
CA ARG A 600 13.38 29.12 13.87
C ARG A 600 14.29 28.25 14.74
N LEU A 601 15.30 28.85 15.38
CA LEU A 601 16.20 28.16 16.32
C LEU A 601 15.48 27.71 17.60
N LEU A 602 14.53 28.49 18.11
CA LEU A 602 13.71 28.09 19.26
C LEU A 602 12.87 26.84 18.97
N PHE A 603 12.31 26.70 17.76
CA PHE A 603 11.61 25.49 17.33
C PHE A 603 12.55 24.32 16.99
N ALA A 604 13.82 24.57 16.69
CA ALA A 604 14.81 23.51 16.48
C ALA A 604 15.07 22.69 17.76
N VAL A 605 15.11 23.33 18.94
CA VAL A 605 15.38 22.64 20.21
C VAL A 605 14.39 21.50 20.51
N PRO A 606 13.06 21.71 20.55
CA PRO A 606 12.11 20.61 20.78
C PRO A 606 12.13 19.59 19.63
N THR A 607 12.43 20.01 18.40
CA THR A 607 12.57 19.10 17.25
C THR A 607 13.74 18.13 17.44
N LEU A 608 14.91 18.64 17.83
CA LEU A 608 16.11 17.84 18.08
C LEU A 608 15.96 16.91 19.29
N LEU A 609 15.29 17.37 20.36
CA LEU A 609 14.95 16.52 21.51
C LEU A 609 13.94 15.43 21.13
N GLY A 610 12.95 15.75 20.29
CA GLY A 610 12.01 14.79 19.73
C GLY A 610 12.71 13.70 18.91
N VAL A 611 13.62 14.09 18.01
CA VAL A 611 14.41 13.11 17.23
C VAL A 611 15.33 12.28 18.15
N ALA A 612 16.00 12.90 19.13
CA ALA A 612 16.82 12.18 20.10
C ALA A 612 16.02 11.08 20.82
N LEU A 613 14.81 11.41 21.27
CA LEU A 613 13.89 10.49 21.94
C LEU A 613 13.41 9.38 21.01
N ILE A 614 12.94 9.74 19.80
CA ILE A 614 12.41 8.78 18.82
C ILE A 614 13.49 7.77 18.41
N VAL A 615 14.69 8.24 18.08
CA VAL A 615 15.80 7.36 17.67
C VAL A 615 16.25 6.48 18.84
N PHE A 616 16.31 7.02 20.06
CA PHE A 616 16.63 6.24 21.25
C PHE A 616 15.59 5.14 21.50
N VAL A 617 14.30 5.44 21.40
CA VAL A 617 13.21 4.47 21.56
C VAL A 617 13.27 3.40 20.45
N ILE A 618 13.42 3.79 19.18
CA ILE A 618 13.53 2.84 18.05
C ILE A 618 14.71 1.90 18.24
N LEU A 619 15.89 2.40 18.63
CA LEU A 619 17.06 1.54 18.88
C LEU A 619 16.87 0.56 20.04
N LYS A 620 16.03 0.90 21.03
CA LYS A 620 15.71 0.01 22.16
C LYS A 620 14.55 -0.94 21.87
N LEU A 621 13.71 -0.65 20.87
CA LEU A 621 12.67 -1.55 20.35
C LEU A 621 13.20 -2.48 19.25
N THR A 622 14.33 -2.16 18.62
CA THR A 622 14.95 -2.99 17.57
C THR A 622 15.60 -4.23 18.20
N PRO A 623 15.25 -5.45 17.77
CA PRO A 623 15.86 -6.67 18.30
C PRO A 623 17.34 -6.76 17.90
N GLY A 624 18.21 -6.95 18.89
CA GLY A 624 19.67 -7.09 18.71
C GLY A 624 20.42 -6.49 19.90
N ASP A 625 20.98 -7.35 20.77
CA ASP A 625 21.76 -6.90 21.93
C ASP A 625 23.16 -6.44 21.48
N PRO A 626 23.55 -5.17 21.68
CA PRO A 626 24.87 -4.69 21.30
C PRO A 626 26.01 -5.38 22.07
N ALA A 627 25.78 -5.85 23.30
CA ALA A 627 26.79 -6.61 24.03
C ALA A 627 27.05 -7.98 23.36
N LEU A 628 26.00 -8.68 22.96
CA LEU A 628 26.08 -9.94 22.20
C LEU A 628 26.66 -9.72 20.80
N ALA A 629 26.34 -8.60 20.14
CA ALA A 629 26.89 -8.26 18.83
C ALA A 629 28.41 -7.93 18.87
N MET A 630 28.98 -7.60 20.03
CA MET A 630 30.42 -7.35 20.18
C MET A 630 31.25 -8.63 20.31
N VAL A 631 30.72 -9.67 20.96
CA VAL A 631 31.47 -10.91 21.27
C VAL A 631 30.97 -12.16 20.53
N GLY A 632 29.78 -12.08 19.91
CA GLY A 632 29.14 -13.17 19.20
C GLY A 632 28.51 -14.24 20.11
N GLU A 633 27.70 -15.12 19.51
CA GLU A 633 26.90 -16.14 20.22
C GLU A 633 27.71 -17.20 20.99
N ARG A 634 29.03 -17.25 20.81
CA ARG A 634 29.94 -18.22 21.45
C ARG A 634 30.56 -17.72 22.76
N ALA A 635 30.31 -16.48 23.16
CA ALA A 635 30.82 -15.94 24.41
C ALA A 635 30.09 -16.49 25.63
N ASP A 636 30.77 -16.53 26.78
CA ASP A 636 30.17 -16.95 28.03
C ASP A 636 29.20 -15.89 28.56
N LYS A 637 28.14 -16.34 29.24
CA LYS A 637 27.08 -15.45 29.75
C LYS A 637 27.59 -14.44 30.78
N ALA A 638 28.62 -14.78 31.56
CA ALA A 638 29.19 -13.89 32.56
C ALA A 638 29.91 -12.70 31.90
N THR A 639 30.69 -12.92 30.84
CA THR A 639 31.28 -11.85 30.02
C THR A 639 30.21 -10.96 29.38
N ILE A 640 29.11 -11.53 28.86
CA ILE A 640 28.02 -10.72 28.26
C ILE A 640 27.35 -9.84 29.33
N GLU A 641 27.06 -10.38 30.51
CA GLU A 641 26.49 -9.61 31.64
C GLU A 641 27.47 -8.59 32.24
N GLN A 642 28.78 -8.82 32.12
CA GLN A 642 29.79 -7.82 32.46
C GLN A 642 29.81 -6.69 31.44
N ILE A 643 29.87 -6.99 30.13
CA ILE A 643 29.83 -5.99 29.06
C ILE A 643 28.55 -5.15 29.12
N ARG A 644 27.39 -5.75 29.42
CA ARG A 644 26.14 -5.00 29.62
C ARG A 644 26.23 -3.98 30.75
N ARG A 645 26.87 -4.32 31.87
CA ARG A 645 27.11 -3.39 33.00
C ARG A 645 28.13 -2.32 32.65
N ASP A 646 29.23 -2.68 32.00
CA ASP A 646 30.28 -1.74 31.59
C ASP A 646 29.77 -0.70 30.56
N LEU A 647 28.79 -1.08 29.73
CA LEU A 647 28.09 -0.18 28.80
C LEU A 647 26.85 0.50 29.42
N GLY A 648 26.51 0.20 30.68
CA GLY A 648 25.32 0.71 31.37
C GLY A 648 24.00 0.40 30.65
N LEU A 649 23.91 -0.78 30.04
CA LEU A 649 22.74 -1.28 29.30
C LEU A 649 21.70 -1.94 30.22
N ASP A 650 22.10 -2.30 31.44
CA ASP A 650 21.29 -2.86 32.52
C ASP A 650 20.47 -1.82 33.30
N GLU A 651 20.82 -0.53 33.17
CA GLU A 651 20.06 0.57 33.77
C GLU A 651 18.64 0.72 33.19
N PRO A 652 17.67 1.28 33.95
CA PRO A 652 16.35 1.62 33.41
C PRO A 652 16.43 2.54 32.18
N LEU A 653 15.61 2.28 31.16
CA LEU A 653 15.61 3.06 29.90
C LEU A 653 15.53 4.59 30.09
N PRO A 654 14.73 5.16 31.03
CA PRO A 654 14.74 6.59 31.28
C PRO A 654 16.10 7.11 31.78
N ALA A 655 16.79 6.36 32.65
CA ALA A 655 18.11 6.74 33.15
C ALA A 655 19.16 6.74 32.02
N GLN A 656 19.13 5.72 31.16
CA GLN A 656 19.98 5.67 29.96
C GLN A 656 19.73 6.87 29.03
N PHE A 657 18.48 7.28 28.83
CA PHE A 657 18.12 8.45 28.01
C PHE A 657 18.55 9.78 28.66
N PHE A 658 18.29 9.99 29.95
CA PHE A 658 18.74 11.19 30.67
C PHE A 658 20.27 11.31 30.69
N ARG A 659 21.00 10.19 30.87
CA ARG A 659 22.46 10.16 30.73
C ARG A 659 22.90 10.58 29.33
N TYR A 660 22.20 10.14 28.29
CA TYR A 660 22.48 10.55 26.92
C TYR A 660 22.21 12.05 26.67
N LEU A 661 21.13 12.61 27.22
CA LEU A 661 20.85 14.05 27.17
C LEU A 661 21.91 14.88 27.91
N ILE A 662 22.43 14.40 29.05
CA ILE A 662 23.53 15.05 29.79
C ILE A 662 24.81 15.06 28.96
N LEU A 663 25.14 13.95 28.27
CA LEU A 663 26.27 13.90 27.34
C LEU A 663 26.13 14.94 26.22
N ILE A 664 24.96 15.00 25.56
CA ILE A 664 24.68 16.01 24.51
C ILE A 664 24.81 17.43 25.06
N GLY A 665 24.30 17.70 26.26
CA GLY A 665 24.38 19.00 26.93
C GLY A 665 25.82 19.46 27.20
N ASN A 666 26.75 18.51 27.37
CA ASN A 666 28.19 18.76 27.52
C ASN A 666 28.94 18.78 26.18
N GLY A 667 28.25 18.60 25.03
CA GLY A 667 28.86 18.52 23.70
C GLY A 667 29.40 17.14 23.32
N GLU A 668 29.08 16.10 24.08
CA GLU A 668 29.50 14.72 23.84
C GLU A 668 28.39 13.87 23.18
N LEU A 669 28.77 13.02 22.22
CA LEU A 669 27.85 12.08 21.56
C LEU A 669 28.11 10.61 21.97
N GLY A 670 28.80 10.41 23.10
CA GLY A 670 29.26 9.11 23.57
C GLY A 670 30.45 8.56 22.78
N ARG A 671 30.70 7.26 22.94
CA ARG A 671 31.80 6.52 22.31
C ARG A 671 31.26 5.32 21.54
N SER A 672 31.85 5.03 20.38
CA SER A 672 31.55 3.83 19.60
C SER A 672 31.87 2.57 20.40
N TYR A 673 30.91 1.64 20.48
CA TYR A 673 31.10 0.37 21.19
C TYR A 673 32.22 -0.49 20.58
N TYR A 674 32.42 -0.40 19.27
CA TYR A 674 33.41 -1.23 18.54
C TYR A 674 34.81 -0.61 18.46
N THR A 675 34.90 0.72 18.39
CA THR A 675 36.19 1.41 18.19
C THR A 675 36.67 2.16 19.44
N ASN A 676 35.82 2.29 20.47
CA ASN A 676 36.02 3.10 21.68
C ASN A 676 36.43 4.57 21.40
N ARG A 677 36.28 5.04 20.15
CA ARG A 677 36.51 6.43 19.76
C ARG A 677 35.29 7.29 20.13
N PRO A 678 35.50 8.57 20.52
CA PRO A 678 34.41 9.54 20.63
C PRO A 678 33.65 9.65 19.30
N VAL A 679 32.33 9.57 19.38
CA VAL A 679 31.45 9.65 18.20
C VAL A 679 31.55 11.04 17.56
N ALA A 680 31.53 12.11 18.38
CA ALA A 680 31.65 13.49 17.90
C ALA A 680 32.91 13.74 17.06
N LEU A 681 34.07 13.21 17.49
CA LEU A 681 35.31 13.30 16.71
C LEU A 681 35.19 12.55 15.37
N SER A 682 34.67 11.32 15.41
CA SER A 682 34.48 10.49 14.22
C SER A 682 33.53 11.11 13.20
N LEU A 683 32.51 11.84 13.66
CA LEU A 683 31.59 12.61 12.83
C LEU A 683 32.26 13.85 12.23
N VAL A 684 33.04 14.61 13.00
CA VAL A 684 33.79 15.78 12.50
C VAL A 684 34.86 15.37 11.48
N GLU A 685 35.47 14.20 11.62
CA GLU A 685 36.40 13.65 10.62
C GLU A 685 35.70 13.29 9.28
N LYS A 686 34.47 12.78 9.32
CA LYS A 686 33.77 12.23 8.14
C LYS A 686 32.79 13.19 7.46
N PHE A 687 32.16 14.10 8.21
CA PHE A 687 31.19 15.05 7.68
C PHE A 687 31.75 15.92 6.54
N PRO A 688 33.00 16.41 6.57
CA PRO A 688 33.61 17.12 5.43
C PRO A 688 33.68 16.30 4.14
N ASN A 689 33.78 14.97 4.23
CA ASN A 689 33.80 14.09 3.05
C ASN A 689 32.40 13.98 2.43
N THR A 690 31.35 13.80 3.24
CA THR A 690 29.96 13.82 2.76
C THR A 690 29.59 15.21 2.23
N LEU A 691 30.04 16.30 2.87
CA LEU A 691 29.82 17.66 2.40
C LEU A 691 30.47 17.94 1.03
N ARG A 692 31.69 17.42 0.79
CA ARG A 692 32.34 17.48 -0.53
C ARG A 692 31.53 16.73 -1.60
N LEU A 693 31.02 15.54 -1.26
CA LEU A 693 30.21 14.72 -2.17
C LEU A 693 28.86 15.39 -2.48
N ALA A 694 28.11 15.79 -1.45
CA ALA A 694 26.83 16.48 -1.59
C ALA A 694 26.98 17.80 -2.38
N GLY A 695 27.97 18.62 -2.05
CA GLY A 695 28.24 19.87 -2.77
C GLY A 695 28.61 19.67 -4.24
N ALA A 696 29.42 18.65 -4.55
CA ALA A 696 29.75 18.30 -5.93
C ALA A 696 28.55 17.74 -6.71
N ALA A 697 27.72 16.91 -6.07
CA ALA A 697 26.48 16.40 -6.66
C ALA A 697 25.50 17.54 -6.96
N ILE A 698 25.21 18.42 -5.99
CA ILE A 698 24.35 19.60 -6.17
C ILE A 698 24.92 20.54 -7.25
N MET A 699 26.23 20.70 -7.34
CA MET A 699 26.84 21.48 -8.44
C MET A 699 26.56 20.85 -9.81
N VAL A 700 26.67 19.52 -9.95
CA VAL A 700 26.24 18.79 -11.17
C VAL A 700 24.74 19.00 -11.42
N SER A 701 23.90 18.88 -10.39
CA SER A 701 22.44 19.03 -10.49
C SER A 701 22.00 20.43 -10.91
N ILE A 702 22.66 21.48 -10.42
CA ILE A 702 22.41 22.87 -10.84
C ILE A 702 22.91 23.10 -12.28
N LEU A 703 24.17 22.73 -12.56
CA LEU A 703 24.80 23.00 -13.87
C LEU A 703 24.07 22.29 -15.01
N LEU A 704 23.68 21.03 -14.82
CA LEU A 704 22.90 20.29 -15.80
C LEU A 704 21.42 20.69 -15.72
N GLY A 705 20.79 20.57 -14.56
CA GLY A 705 19.34 20.72 -14.42
C GLY A 705 18.84 22.10 -14.82
N VAL A 706 19.38 23.17 -14.24
CA VAL A 706 18.91 24.54 -14.54
C VAL A 706 19.18 24.90 -15.99
N SER A 707 20.36 24.54 -16.52
CA SER A 707 20.72 24.82 -17.92
C SER A 707 19.80 24.09 -18.90
N LEU A 708 19.58 22.79 -18.70
CA LEU A 708 18.71 21.98 -19.57
C LEU A 708 17.26 22.47 -19.50
N GLY A 709 16.74 22.77 -18.31
CA GLY A 709 15.40 23.31 -18.12
C GLY A 709 15.19 24.68 -18.79
N VAL A 710 16.17 25.60 -18.68
CA VAL A 710 16.13 26.90 -19.36
C VAL A 710 16.21 26.74 -20.88
N ILE A 711 17.11 25.91 -21.41
CA ILE A 711 17.24 25.70 -22.86
C ILE A 711 15.97 25.06 -23.43
N SER A 712 15.42 24.05 -22.74
CA SER A 712 14.17 23.39 -23.08
C SER A 712 12.97 24.36 -23.09
N ALA A 713 12.84 25.23 -22.09
CA ALA A 713 11.80 26.26 -22.06
C ALA A 713 11.97 27.35 -23.15
N VAL A 714 13.20 27.79 -23.44
CA VAL A 714 13.49 28.75 -24.53
C VAL A 714 13.23 28.14 -25.91
N LYS A 715 13.42 26.82 -26.06
CA LYS A 715 13.24 26.07 -27.30
C LYS A 715 11.95 25.24 -27.32
N HIS A 716 10.93 25.67 -26.58
CA HIS A 716 9.67 24.95 -26.40
C HIS A 716 9.08 24.40 -27.71
N ASN A 717 8.59 23.16 -27.68
CA ASN A 717 8.02 22.37 -28.79
C ASN A 717 8.97 21.99 -29.94
N SER A 718 10.23 22.45 -29.91
CA SER A 718 11.26 22.00 -30.85
C SER A 718 11.79 20.59 -30.54
N LEU A 719 12.62 20.05 -31.44
CA LEU A 719 13.33 18.78 -31.22
C LEU A 719 14.22 18.82 -29.97
N ILE A 720 14.85 19.96 -29.67
CA ILE A 720 15.73 20.14 -28.50
C ILE A 720 14.94 19.97 -27.20
N ASP A 721 13.73 20.53 -27.14
CA ASP A 721 12.82 20.41 -26.00
C ASP A 721 12.40 18.94 -25.78
N ARG A 722 12.04 18.23 -26.84
CA ARG A 722 11.67 16.80 -26.76
C ARG A 722 12.83 15.92 -26.33
N VAL A 723 14.03 16.13 -26.88
CA VAL A 723 15.23 15.35 -26.51
C VAL A 723 15.58 15.55 -25.04
N PHE A 724 15.59 16.79 -24.54
CA PHE A 724 15.84 17.03 -23.12
C PHE A 724 14.70 16.57 -22.21
N GLY A 725 13.45 16.57 -22.69
CA GLY A 725 12.33 15.91 -22.01
C GLY A 725 12.60 14.42 -21.82
N ILE A 726 12.92 13.68 -22.90
CA ILE A 726 13.23 12.24 -22.84
C ILE A 726 14.43 11.97 -21.92
N VAL A 727 15.52 12.72 -22.05
CA VAL A 727 16.72 12.57 -21.18
C VAL A 727 16.37 12.83 -19.71
N SER A 728 15.49 13.79 -19.42
CA SER A 728 15.05 14.06 -18.05
C SER A 728 14.12 12.98 -17.50
N VAL A 729 13.26 12.37 -18.33
CA VAL A 729 12.46 11.21 -17.91
C VAL A 729 13.38 10.03 -17.59
N LEU A 730 14.28 9.67 -18.52
CA LEU A 730 15.25 8.59 -18.31
C LEU A 730 16.12 8.82 -17.06
N GLY A 731 16.58 10.05 -16.83
CA GLY A 731 17.39 10.41 -15.65
C GLY A 731 16.67 10.26 -14.32
N ILE A 732 15.36 10.56 -14.28
CA ILE A 732 14.51 10.34 -13.09
C ILE A 732 14.25 8.85 -12.88
N SER A 733 13.91 8.12 -13.95
CA SER A 733 13.61 6.68 -13.92
C SER A 733 14.84 5.78 -13.73
N THR A 734 16.07 6.32 -13.73
CA THR A 734 17.29 5.54 -13.53
C THR A 734 17.65 5.44 -12.05
N PRO A 735 17.70 4.24 -11.43
CA PRO A 735 18.11 4.08 -10.04
C PRO A 735 19.57 4.48 -9.84
N VAL A 736 19.85 5.26 -8.78
CA VAL A 736 21.19 5.80 -8.48
C VAL A 736 22.26 4.71 -8.37
N PHE A 737 21.93 3.56 -7.76
CA PHE A 737 22.87 2.44 -7.64
C PHE A 737 23.22 1.81 -9.01
N TRP A 738 22.25 1.72 -9.92
CA TRP A 738 22.46 1.15 -11.25
C TRP A 738 23.31 2.09 -12.10
N LEU A 739 23.03 3.40 -12.04
CA LEU A 739 23.87 4.41 -12.68
C LEU A 739 25.30 4.38 -12.11
N ALA A 740 25.46 4.29 -10.79
CA ALA A 740 26.78 4.19 -10.14
C ALA A 740 27.58 2.97 -10.65
N LEU A 741 26.97 1.79 -10.70
CA LEU A 741 27.62 0.56 -11.19
C LEU A 741 27.96 0.64 -12.69
N LEU A 742 27.08 1.23 -13.51
CA LEU A 742 27.35 1.46 -14.94
C LEU A 742 28.50 2.45 -15.14
N LEU A 743 28.53 3.55 -14.37
CA LEU A 743 29.61 4.53 -14.41
C LEU A 743 30.96 3.91 -14.04
N VAL A 744 31.01 3.05 -13.01
CA VAL A 744 32.21 2.26 -12.67
C VAL A 744 32.59 1.32 -13.82
N LEU A 745 31.65 0.55 -14.36
CA LEU A 745 31.91 -0.40 -15.44
C LEU A 745 32.45 0.28 -16.71
N VAL A 746 31.90 1.44 -17.09
CA VAL A 746 32.30 2.16 -18.30
C VAL A 746 33.59 2.95 -18.05
N PHE A 747 33.59 3.88 -17.10
CA PHE A 747 34.68 4.85 -16.95
C PHE A 747 35.89 4.33 -16.17
N ALA A 748 35.68 3.42 -15.22
CA ALA A 748 36.77 2.83 -14.46
C ALA A 748 37.28 1.52 -15.07
N TYR A 749 36.39 0.58 -15.39
CA TYR A 749 36.82 -0.75 -15.85
C TYR A 749 37.12 -0.82 -17.36
N LYS A 750 36.20 -0.37 -18.22
CA LYS A 750 36.41 -0.43 -19.68
C LYS A 750 37.34 0.66 -20.22
N LEU A 751 37.15 1.91 -19.80
CA LEU A 751 37.91 3.05 -20.32
C LEU A 751 39.16 3.39 -19.50
N ASN A 752 39.25 2.98 -18.23
CA ASN A 752 40.35 3.31 -17.31
C ASN A 752 40.62 4.83 -17.17
N TRP A 753 39.58 5.66 -17.29
CA TRP A 753 39.68 7.13 -17.20
C TRP A 753 39.59 7.65 -15.77
N LEU A 754 38.81 6.97 -14.92
CA LEU A 754 38.49 7.40 -13.55
C LEU A 754 38.59 6.23 -12.58
N PRO A 755 38.95 6.45 -11.30
CA PRO A 755 39.06 5.37 -10.32
C PRO A 755 37.68 4.80 -9.93
N PRO A 756 37.57 3.49 -9.63
CA PRO A 756 36.29 2.85 -9.33
C PRO A 756 35.77 3.10 -7.91
N SER A 757 36.66 3.32 -6.93
CA SER A 757 36.30 3.52 -5.53
C SER A 757 37.45 4.14 -4.71
N GLY A 758 37.14 4.65 -3.52
CA GLY A 758 38.08 5.26 -2.57
C GLY A 758 38.03 6.80 -2.57
N MET A 759 38.95 7.44 -1.84
CA MET A 759 39.06 8.91 -1.75
C MET A 759 40.35 9.48 -2.34
N GLY A 760 41.34 8.65 -2.70
CA GLY A 760 42.58 9.07 -3.38
C GLY A 760 43.30 10.27 -2.75
N ASN A 761 43.38 10.36 -1.43
CA ASN A 761 43.94 11.49 -0.68
C ASN A 761 43.33 12.87 -1.03
N GLY A 762 42.06 12.89 -1.45
CA GLY A 762 41.34 14.12 -1.86
C GLY A 762 41.45 14.47 -3.35
N ALA A 763 42.04 13.59 -4.18
CA ALA A 763 42.12 13.81 -5.61
C ALA A 763 40.73 13.83 -6.26
N LEU A 764 40.43 14.92 -6.99
CA LEU A 764 39.12 15.18 -7.61
C LEU A 764 38.61 14.04 -8.52
N ALA A 765 39.49 13.24 -9.13
CA ALA A 765 39.12 12.09 -9.95
C ALA A 765 38.23 11.07 -9.20
N TYR A 766 38.44 10.89 -7.89
CA TYR A 766 37.64 9.99 -7.04
C TYR A 766 36.25 10.57 -6.72
N LEU A 767 36.05 11.87 -6.90
CA LEU A 767 34.78 12.57 -6.65
C LEU A 767 33.87 12.62 -7.89
N VAL A 768 34.42 12.49 -9.11
CA VAL A 768 33.66 12.65 -10.37
C VAL A 768 32.54 11.62 -10.51
N LEU A 769 32.84 10.32 -10.44
CA LEU A 769 31.81 9.29 -10.62
C LEU A 769 30.73 9.31 -9.51
N PRO A 770 31.08 9.43 -8.22
CA PRO A 770 30.08 9.62 -7.15
C PRO A 770 29.18 10.85 -7.35
N ALA A 771 29.77 12.00 -7.71
CA ALA A 771 29.02 13.25 -7.88
C ALA A 771 28.09 13.21 -9.10
N ILE A 772 28.49 12.56 -10.19
CA ILE A 772 27.62 12.34 -11.35
C ILE A 772 26.51 11.35 -11.00
N ALA A 773 26.82 10.22 -10.38
CA ALA A 773 25.83 9.20 -10.00
C ALA A 773 24.72 9.78 -9.12
N LEU A 774 25.11 10.55 -8.10
CA LEU A 774 24.17 11.18 -7.17
C LEU A 774 23.46 12.39 -7.82
N GLY A 775 24.22 13.27 -8.47
CA GLY A 775 23.70 14.53 -9.00
C GLY A 775 22.83 14.42 -10.25
N THR A 776 22.94 13.35 -11.05
CA THR A 776 22.18 13.19 -12.30
C THR A 776 20.67 13.03 -12.09
N ASN A 777 20.26 12.33 -11.03
CA ASN A 777 18.83 12.14 -10.75
C ASN A 777 18.18 13.48 -10.35
N SER A 778 18.79 14.21 -9.41
CA SER A 778 18.38 15.58 -9.06
C SER A 778 18.47 16.54 -10.26
N ALA A 779 19.50 16.44 -11.11
CA ALA A 779 19.60 17.25 -12.33
C ALA A 779 18.37 17.10 -13.23
N ALA A 780 17.89 15.88 -13.40
CA ALA A 780 16.75 15.57 -14.26
C ALA A 780 15.42 16.10 -13.68
N PHE A 781 15.25 16.03 -12.36
CA PHE A 781 14.08 16.61 -11.68
C PHE A 781 14.14 18.16 -11.64
N ILE A 782 15.30 18.74 -11.33
CA ILE A 782 15.56 20.19 -11.43
C ILE A 782 15.31 20.69 -12.87
N ALA A 783 15.70 19.95 -13.91
CA ALA A 783 15.43 20.32 -15.30
C ALA A 783 13.92 20.39 -15.58
N ARG A 784 13.15 19.40 -15.14
CA ARG A 784 11.69 19.35 -15.30
C ARG A 784 11.00 20.52 -14.59
N VAL A 785 11.35 20.77 -13.32
CA VAL A 785 10.80 21.87 -12.53
C VAL A 785 11.21 23.23 -13.10
N THR A 786 12.50 23.42 -13.41
CA THR A 786 13.01 24.65 -14.04
C THR A 786 12.28 24.94 -15.35
N ARG A 787 12.11 23.92 -16.22
CA ARG A 787 11.37 24.06 -17.48
C ARG A 787 9.92 24.50 -17.25
N SER A 788 9.21 23.83 -16.35
CA SER A 788 7.81 24.14 -16.04
C SER A 788 7.64 25.58 -15.52
N SER A 789 8.40 25.95 -14.48
CA SER A 789 8.37 27.29 -13.90
C SER A 789 8.84 28.37 -14.90
N MET A 790 9.79 28.06 -15.78
CA MET A 790 10.21 28.96 -16.85
C MET A 790 9.09 29.19 -17.88
N LEU A 791 8.37 28.16 -18.31
CA LEU A 791 7.26 28.31 -19.25
C LEU A 791 6.12 29.12 -18.65
N GLU A 792 5.78 28.87 -17.38
CA GLU A 792 4.78 29.66 -16.63
C GLU A 792 5.18 31.14 -16.59
N VAL A 793 6.39 31.46 -16.10
CA VAL A 793 6.84 32.86 -16.02
C VAL A 793 6.96 33.50 -17.41
N MET A 794 7.39 32.76 -18.44
CA MET A 794 7.50 33.25 -19.82
C MET A 794 6.15 33.56 -20.50
N SER A 795 5.04 33.08 -19.92
CA SER A 795 3.67 33.40 -20.36
C SER A 795 3.14 34.72 -19.77
N GLN A 796 3.77 35.26 -18.70
CA GLN A 796 3.22 36.41 -17.98
C GLN A 796 3.29 37.72 -18.79
N PRO A 797 2.32 38.66 -18.63
CA PRO A 797 2.23 39.87 -19.46
C PRO A 797 3.48 40.75 -19.47
N PHE A 798 4.24 40.81 -18.36
CA PHE A 798 5.46 41.61 -18.28
C PHE A 798 6.56 41.08 -19.22
N ILE A 799 6.61 39.76 -19.47
CA ILE A 799 7.55 39.16 -20.41
C ILE A 799 7.19 39.55 -21.86
N THR A 800 5.90 39.63 -22.20
CA THR A 800 5.44 40.13 -23.51
C THR A 800 5.89 41.59 -23.72
N ALA A 801 5.79 42.44 -22.70
CA ALA A 801 6.29 43.83 -22.76
C ALA A 801 7.82 43.93 -22.91
N VAL A 802 8.60 42.97 -22.40
CA VAL A 802 10.06 42.92 -22.62
C VAL A 802 10.39 42.38 -24.03
N LYS A 803 9.67 41.36 -24.52
CA LYS A 803 9.80 40.83 -25.89
C LYS A 803 9.53 41.92 -26.94
N ALA A 804 8.52 42.76 -26.72
CA ALA A 804 8.18 43.89 -27.60
C ALA A 804 9.30 44.95 -27.74
N LYS A 805 10.27 44.98 -26.81
CA LYS A 805 11.46 45.86 -26.88
C LYS A 805 12.64 45.25 -27.67
N GLY A 806 12.43 44.13 -28.38
CA GLY A 806 13.44 43.48 -29.21
C GLY A 806 14.50 42.69 -28.44
N VAL A 807 14.28 42.41 -27.16
CA VAL A 807 15.23 41.63 -26.32
C VAL A 807 15.25 40.17 -26.76
N SER A 808 16.44 39.59 -26.94
CA SER A 808 16.58 38.22 -27.45
C SER A 808 15.96 37.17 -26.52
N PRO A 809 15.42 36.04 -27.03
CA PRO A 809 14.72 35.05 -26.20
C PRO A 809 15.54 34.50 -25.03
N MET A 810 16.85 34.32 -25.22
CA MET A 810 17.76 33.87 -24.15
C MET A 810 18.01 34.96 -23.10
N ALA A 811 18.10 36.23 -23.50
CA ALA A 811 18.21 37.35 -22.55
C ALA A 811 16.90 37.56 -21.78
N VAL A 812 15.73 37.40 -22.42
CA VAL A 812 14.43 37.37 -21.74
C VAL A 812 14.39 36.25 -20.70
N ALA A 813 14.78 35.04 -21.08
CA ALA A 813 14.81 33.89 -20.18
C ALA A 813 15.74 34.11 -18.97
N LEU A 814 17.03 34.32 -19.21
CA LEU A 814 18.04 34.39 -18.13
C LEU A 814 17.90 35.63 -17.23
N LYS A 815 17.50 36.79 -17.79
CA LYS A 815 17.47 38.06 -17.05
C LYS A 815 16.10 38.39 -16.46
N HIS A 816 15.00 37.94 -17.08
CA HIS A 816 13.65 38.37 -16.73
C HIS A 816 12.71 37.24 -16.27
N ALA A 817 12.93 35.98 -16.67
CA ALA A 817 12.10 34.85 -16.24
C ALA A 817 12.75 34.00 -15.14
N LEU A 818 14.03 33.65 -15.29
CA LEU A 818 14.72 32.67 -14.45
C LEU A 818 14.69 33.01 -12.95
N ARG A 819 14.83 34.29 -12.58
CA ARG A 819 14.81 34.71 -11.17
C ARG A 819 13.53 34.28 -10.43
N ASN A 820 12.38 34.31 -11.10
CA ASN A 820 11.10 33.94 -10.49
C ASN A 820 10.89 32.41 -10.58
N ALA A 821 11.34 31.80 -11.68
CA ALA A 821 11.35 30.34 -11.84
C ALA A 821 12.30 29.61 -10.87
N LEU A 822 13.24 30.30 -10.26
CA LEU A 822 14.19 29.74 -9.29
C LEU A 822 13.58 29.48 -7.90
N ILE A 823 12.38 29.98 -7.56
CA ILE A 823 11.82 29.80 -6.21
C ILE A 823 11.58 28.30 -5.92
N PRO A 824 10.81 27.53 -6.74
CA PRO A 824 10.61 26.09 -6.51
C PRO A 824 11.91 25.29 -6.68
N VAL A 825 12.78 25.73 -7.59
CA VAL A 825 14.10 25.10 -7.83
C VAL A 825 15.01 25.23 -6.61
N THR A 826 14.96 26.35 -5.88
CA THR A 826 15.73 26.55 -4.65
C THR A 826 15.22 25.68 -3.50
N THR A 827 13.90 25.48 -3.40
CA THR A 827 13.30 24.49 -2.48
C THR A 827 13.88 23.11 -2.72
N LEU A 828 13.88 22.68 -3.98
CA LEU A 828 14.33 21.36 -4.40
C LEU A 828 15.83 21.14 -4.14
N ILE A 829 16.68 22.11 -4.53
CA ILE A 829 18.12 22.09 -4.21
C ILE A 829 18.35 21.99 -2.69
N GLY A 830 17.52 22.68 -1.90
CA GLY A 830 17.53 22.60 -0.43
C GLY A 830 17.22 21.19 0.09
N ILE A 831 16.13 20.60 -0.38
CA ILE A 831 15.70 19.23 -0.02
C ILE A 831 16.79 18.22 -0.39
N ASP A 832 17.30 18.27 -1.63
CA ASP A 832 18.36 17.37 -2.10
C ASP A 832 19.65 17.55 -1.30
N MET A 833 20.08 18.79 -1.00
CA MET A 833 21.27 19.05 -0.19
C MET A 833 21.11 18.53 1.24
N GLY A 834 19.94 18.71 1.87
CA GLY A 834 19.64 18.14 3.18
C GLY A 834 19.67 16.62 3.18
N SER A 835 19.08 16.00 2.14
CA SER A 835 19.08 14.55 1.94
C SER A 835 20.50 13.98 1.76
N TYR A 836 21.32 14.59 0.88
CA TYR A 836 22.67 14.12 0.59
C TYR A 836 23.62 14.27 1.80
N LEU A 837 23.47 15.33 2.59
CA LEU A 837 24.28 15.54 3.80
C LEU A 837 23.92 14.59 4.96
N ASN A 838 22.67 14.10 5.01
CA ASN A 838 22.26 13.06 5.95
C ASN A 838 22.84 11.67 5.60
N GLY A 839 23.55 11.58 4.47
CA GLY A 839 24.34 10.43 4.05
C GLY A 839 23.74 9.77 2.81
N SER A 840 24.40 9.95 1.66
CA SER A 840 24.08 9.20 0.44
C SER A 840 24.59 7.74 0.57
N VAL A 841 24.00 6.97 1.48
CA VAL A 841 24.49 5.65 1.96
C VAL A 841 24.91 4.72 0.82
N LEU A 842 24.05 4.57 -0.19
CA LEU A 842 24.31 3.69 -1.33
C LEU A 842 25.51 4.18 -2.17
N THR A 843 25.54 5.47 -2.52
CA THR A 843 26.66 6.08 -3.26
C THR A 843 27.98 5.97 -2.50
N GLU A 844 27.97 6.29 -1.19
CA GLU A 844 29.17 6.20 -0.37
C GLU A 844 29.66 4.75 -0.21
N THR A 845 28.74 3.78 -0.14
CA THR A 845 29.07 2.36 -0.03
C THR A 845 29.63 1.82 -1.35
N ILE A 846 28.98 2.08 -2.49
CA ILE A 846 29.39 1.58 -3.81
C ILE A 846 30.77 2.12 -4.20
N PHE A 847 30.99 3.43 -4.03
CA PHE A 847 32.27 4.06 -4.36
C PHE A 847 33.29 4.01 -3.20
N GLY A 848 32.99 3.32 -2.10
CA GLY A 848 33.92 3.20 -0.96
C GLY A 848 34.31 4.54 -0.33
N TRP A 849 33.46 5.57 -0.43
CA TRP A 849 33.66 6.90 0.13
C TRP A 849 33.56 6.84 1.66
N ASP A 850 34.46 7.51 2.38
CA ASP A 850 34.46 7.49 3.86
C ASP A 850 33.66 8.68 4.42
N GLY A 851 32.35 8.61 4.25
CA GLY A 851 31.39 9.61 4.70
C GLY A 851 30.48 9.14 5.84
N ILE A 852 29.53 10.00 6.20
CA ILE A 852 28.55 9.82 7.28
C ILE A 852 27.56 8.70 6.97
N GLY A 853 27.09 8.59 5.72
CA GLY A 853 26.12 7.57 5.33
C GLY A 853 26.70 6.16 5.43
N ARG A 854 27.93 5.96 4.94
CA ARG A 854 28.65 4.69 5.09
C ARG A 854 28.95 4.38 6.57
N TYR A 855 29.34 5.39 7.35
CA TYR A 855 29.59 5.23 8.78
C TYR A 855 28.33 4.82 9.55
N ALA A 856 27.21 5.50 9.33
CA ALA A 856 25.90 5.16 9.86
C ALA A 856 25.49 3.72 9.49
N MET A 857 25.63 3.33 8.21
CA MET A 857 25.33 1.97 7.76
C MET A 857 26.19 0.91 8.47
N THR A 858 27.50 1.15 8.63
CA THR A 858 28.35 0.23 9.39
C THR A 858 28.01 0.16 10.88
N ALA A 859 27.48 1.23 11.46
CA ALA A 859 27.02 1.27 12.84
C ALA A 859 25.69 0.52 13.01
N ILE A 860 24.74 0.69 12.08
CA ILE A 860 23.47 -0.05 12.05
C ILE A 860 23.72 -1.55 11.97
N LEU A 861 24.53 -2.01 11.00
CA LEU A 861 24.87 -3.44 10.86
C LEU A 861 25.59 -4.03 12.09
N LYS A 862 26.24 -3.19 12.89
CA LYS A 862 26.94 -3.57 14.12
C LYS A 862 26.17 -3.26 15.40
N HIS A 863 24.96 -2.70 15.34
CA HIS A 863 24.24 -2.25 16.54
C HIS A 863 25.04 -1.26 17.42
N ASP A 864 25.90 -0.42 16.83
CA ASP A 864 26.72 0.57 17.55
C ASP A 864 25.88 1.82 17.89
N TYR A 865 25.00 1.69 18.91
CA TYR A 865 23.95 2.67 19.21
C TYR A 865 24.44 4.12 19.37
N PRO A 866 25.57 4.43 20.06
CA PRO A 866 26.06 5.80 20.20
C PRO A 866 26.41 6.42 18.84
N VAL A 867 26.97 5.63 17.91
CA VAL A 867 27.25 6.09 16.55
C VAL A 867 25.96 6.36 15.80
N ILE A 868 24.96 5.46 15.87
CA ILE A 868 23.68 5.65 15.19
C ILE A 868 23.00 6.93 15.69
N LEU A 869 22.85 7.08 17.02
CA LEU A 869 22.29 8.30 17.62
C LEU A 869 23.05 9.57 17.20
N GLY A 870 24.38 9.54 17.26
CA GLY A 870 25.21 10.68 16.85
C GLY A 870 25.04 11.04 15.37
N THR A 871 24.99 10.06 14.46
CA THR A 871 24.77 10.31 13.02
C THR A 871 23.39 10.90 12.74
N VAL A 872 22.32 10.41 13.37
CA VAL A 872 20.96 10.93 13.15
C VAL A 872 20.77 12.31 13.77
N LEU A 873 21.36 12.58 14.95
CA LEU A 873 21.35 13.94 15.54
C LEU A 873 22.12 14.94 14.69
N LEU A 874 23.29 14.57 14.17
CA LEU A 874 24.03 15.42 13.22
C LEU A 874 23.16 15.73 11.99
N GLY A 875 22.54 14.71 11.38
CA GLY A 875 21.67 14.89 10.23
C GLY A 875 20.46 15.79 10.54
N SER A 876 19.90 15.70 11.75
CA SER A 876 18.79 16.55 12.18
C SER A 876 19.20 18.02 12.33
N VAL A 877 20.38 18.28 12.92
CA VAL A 877 20.96 19.63 13.01
C VAL A 877 21.24 20.19 11.62
N VAL A 878 21.79 19.37 10.72
CA VAL A 878 22.08 19.75 9.33
C VAL A 878 20.79 20.05 8.56
N PHE A 879 19.75 19.24 8.70
CA PHE A 879 18.45 19.46 8.03
C PHE A 879 17.79 20.77 8.49
N VAL A 880 17.82 21.08 9.80
CA VAL A 880 17.39 22.37 10.34
C VAL A 880 18.22 23.53 9.75
N ALA A 881 19.55 23.38 9.69
CA ALA A 881 20.43 24.41 9.15
C ALA A 881 20.21 24.65 7.64
N ILE A 882 19.97 23.60 6.86
CA ILE A 882 19.63 23.69 5.43
C ILE A 882 18.27 24.35 5.23
N ASN A 883 17.24 23.99 6.01
CA ASN A 883 15.93 24.65 5.93
C ASN A 883 16.03 26.14 6.26
N LEU A 884 16.77 26.52 7.31
CA LEU A 884 17.05 27.92 7.63
C LEU A 884 17.80 28.64 6.49
N LEU A 885 18.76 27.98 5.85
CA LEU A 885 19.48 28.52 4.71
C LEU A 885 18.57 28.70 3.49
N VAL A 886 17.64 27.79 3.23
CA VAL A 886 16.62 27.89 2.17
C VAL A 886 15.64 29.04 2.45
N ASP A 887 15.17 29.18 3.69
CA ASP A 887 14.33 30.32 4.11
C ASP A 887 15.04 31.66 3.86
N LEU A 888 16.32 31.75 4.23
CA LEU A 888 17.16 32.94 3.99
C LEU A 888 17.39 33.17 2.49
N LEU A 889 17.53 32.11 1.68
CA LEU A 889 17.61 32.22 0.22
C LEU A 889 16.30 32.74 -0.40
N TYR A 890 15.13 32.33 0.09
CA TYR A 890 13.86 32.91 -0.37
C TYR A 890 13.81 34.41 -0.09
N ALA A 891 14.19 34.84 1.12
CA ALA A 891 14.29 36.26 1.45
C ALA A 891 15.31 37.00 0.57
N VAL A 892 16.32 36.34 0.00
CA VAL A 892 17.25 36.94 -0.99
C VAL A 892 16.64 36.99 -2.39
N ILE A 893 16.00 35.91 -2.85
CA ILE A 893 15.42 35.77 -4.19
C ILE A 893 14.26 36.75 -4.37
N ASP A 894 13.32 36.75 -3.42
CA ASP A 894 12.15 37.62 -3.40
C ASP A 894 12.15 38.56 -2.17
N PRO A 895 12.45 39.86 -2.36
CA PRO A 895 12.41 40.85 -1.29
C PRO A 895 11.03 41.03 -0.61
N ARG A 896 9.94 40.55 -1.24
CA ARG A 896 8.56 40.55 -0.72
C ARG A 896 8.46 39.94 0.67
N ILE A 897 9.21 38.87 0.88
CA ILE A 897 9.15 38.01 2.08
C ILE A 897 9.80 38.69 3.32
N ARG A 898 10.39 39.88 3.16
CA ARG A 898 11.14 40.60 4.22
C ARG A 898 10.29 41.51 5.10
N SER A 899 9.13 41.93 4.60
CA SER A 899 8.15 42.76 5.32
C SER A 899 6.95 41.89 5.63
N GLY A 900 6.53 41.84 6.89
CA GLY A 900 5.39 41.02 7.33
C GLY A 900 4.03 41.64 6.96
N GLU A 901 3.77 41.81 5.67
CA GLU A 901 2.48 42.22 5.08
C GLU A 901 2.08 41.28 3.93
#